data_AF-A0A8J4BME2-F1
#
_entry.id   AF-A0A8J4BME2-F1
#
_cell.length_a   1.000
_cell.length_b   1.000
_cell.length_c   1.000
_cell.angle_alpha   90.00
_cell.angle_beta   90.00
_cell.angle_gamma   90.00
#
_symmetry.space_group_name_H-M   'P 1'
#
loop_
_entity.id
_entity.type
_entity.pdbx_description
1 polymer ?
#
loop_
_entity_poly.entity_id
_entity_poly.type
_entity_poly.pdbx_seq_one_letter_code
_entity_poly.pdbx_strand_id
1 'polypeptide(L)'
;MASAGGSEAIASIVRCLRSCLYAVDGEERKAAERQLEGGVCHPGFSSTLASIATEGALTNHDVGVRQLAAVILKQVIKKHWSAEALKFEDPELPQGERTNIQAVLPNGLSDPSSKVRTAVAMCIAAISKADPDGWPGLVENLVGAIHAHRVSMTPLVHGAIRCLSLLSDDIDEHYLPQVARSLLPELLHVAADNSGATPADLRASALSIFYDVIKSLAVMGAVYQRQVRDLLVPLVDPWLPLLCGVVAQPMTIQDTSGWAIRMLCLKSLTQLISYFSKPLQQHVQHVMQASWEMYTSSLGLYQMHLVLEPSEGGMASEGDLQGKMDLEGNTLDLESLLAQLFELLMALVGLPKYTKIIRPALPEMSYLVVSYMQMTVGQATEWLENPAQYVADEEDNTFTVRVSGELLIDSLMQAFNLEAARALMDAVERRTQEAAASQAAGQAGWWKLREAALLALGCCTASFPAGLADVRGGGGRGHRQQATIADLQSRLQRLVDEVLRTDLQVIIAVVPGEREASRETPRHQCCQIESWSFVTTGTPVPIVTSLIRILGPLINPLLVGRAMWLAARLQPILRPDQQGPLLAAAAAGLNSNLPSPVKIGACRVLASLAPRVPGEVLGSLADSLYGGLLALLACSGEEALNLVLESMVPLIKADPTAAARALPALSTPLLQVRYGPAM
;
A
#
# COMPACT_ATOMS: atom_id res chain seq x y z
N MET A 1 52.27 -12.84 33.42
CA MET A 1 51.36 -14.01 33.33
C MET A 1 49.94 -13.63 32.92
N ALA A 2 49.40 -12.46 33.32
CA ALA A 2 48.06 -12.02 32.88
C ALA A 2 47.90 -11.74 31.36
N SER A 3 48.98 -11.36 30.65
CA SER A 3 48.93 -11.10 29.19
C SER A 3 48.88 -12.36 28.32
N ALA A 4 49.35 -13.50 28.82
CA ALA A 4 49.34 -14.77 28.08
C ALA A 4 47.93 -15.39 28.04
N GLY A 5 47.19 -15.32 29.15
CA GLY A 5 45.82 -15.84 29.23
C GLY A 5 44.80 -15.07 28.37
N GLY A 6 44.99 -13.75 28.22
CA GLY A 6 44.15 -12.94 27.33
C GLY A 6 44.31 -13.30 25.85
N SER A 7 45.54 -13.60 25.40
CA SER A 7 45.81 -14.00 24.02
C SER A 7 45.19 -15.36 23.66
N GLU A 8 45.15 -16.29 24.61
CA GLU A 8 44.58 -17.63 24.40
C GLU A 8 43.04 -17.59 24.35
N ALA A 9 42.42 -16.75 25.18
CA ALA A 9 40.97 -16.52 25.16
C ALA A 9 40.50 -15.94 23.82
N ILE A 10 41.20 -14.93 23.28
CA ILE A 10 40.92 -14.35 21.96
C ILE A 10 41.02 -15.42 20.87
N ALA A 11 42.11 -16.20 20.86
CA ALA A 11 42.31 -17.26 19.87
C ALA A 11 41.21 -18.33 19.91
N SER A 12 40.74 -18.68 21.12
CA SER A 12 39.64 -19.63 21.31
C SER A 12 38.32 -19.12 20.73
N ILE A 13 37.96 -17.85 21.02
CA ILE A 13 36.72 -17.23 20.51
C ILE A 13 36.78 -17.11 18.98
N VAL A 14 37.91 -16.65 18.42
CA VAL A 14 38.12 -16.55 16.97
C VAL A 14 37.98 -17.91 16.28
N ARG A 15 38.48 -18.99 16.90
CA ARG A 15 38.29 -20.35 16.38
C ARG A 15 36.82 -20.76 16.36
N CYS A 16 36.07 -20.49 17.43
CA CYS A 16 34.65 -20.80 17.48
C CYS A 16 33.86 -20.04 16.40
N LEU A 17 34.14 -18.74 16.23
CA LEU A 17 33.53 -17.92 15.17
C LEU A 17 33.86 -18.45 13.77
N ARG A 18 35.10 -18.89 13.53
CA ARG A 18 35.49 -19.53 12.26
C ARG A 18 34.78 -20.86 12.04
N SER A 19 34.65 -21.71 13.06
CA SER A 19 33.91 -22.96 12.95
C SER A 19 32.43 -22.69 12.62
N CYS A 20 31.79 -21.68 13.22
CA CYS A 20 30.40 -21.31 12.89
C CYS A 20 30.21 -20.95 11.42
N LEU A 21 31.17 -20.23 10.82
CA LEU A 21 31.07 -19.73 9.45
C LEU A 21 31.53 -20.73 8.40
N TYR A 22 32.59 -21.49 8.68
CA TYR A 22 33.36 -22.20 7.67
C TYR A 22 33.45 -23.71 7.89
N ALA A 23 33.02 -24.24 9.05
CA ALA A 23 33.02 -25.69 9.25
C ALA A 23 31.98 -26.37 8.35
N VAL A 24 32.42 -27.44 7.68
CA VAL A 24 31.56 -28.25 6.80
C VAL A 24 30.63 -29.15 7.63
N ASP A 25 31.10 -29.62 8.78
CA ASP A 25 30.33 -30.47 9.68
C ASP A 25 29.27 -29.66 10.44
N GLY A 26 28.04 -30.16 10.44
CA GLY A 26 26.91 -29.54 11.15
C GLY A 26 27.03 -29.67 12.67
N GLU A 27 27.63 -30.74 13.18
CA GLU A 27 27.80 -30.90 14.63
C GLU A 27 28.92 -30.01 15.17
N GLU A 28 29.99 -29.79 14.41
CA GLU A 28 31.03 -28.81 14.76
C GLU A 28 30.46 -27.39 14.84
N ARG A 29 29.61 -26.98 13.87
CA ARG A 29 28.94 -25.66 13.90
C ARG A 29 28.07 -25.50 15.14
N LYS A 30 27.20 -26.48 15.43
CA LYS A 30 26.35 -26.45 16.63
C LYS A 30 27.16 -26.44 17.92
N ALA A 31 28.29 -27.17 17.96
CA ALA A 31 29.16 -27.17 19.13
C ALA A 31 29.80 -25.79 19.37
N ALA A 32 30.26 -25.14 18.30
CA ALA A 32 30.80 -23.79 18.37
C ALA A 32 29.73 -22.74 18.75
N GLU A 33 28.51 -22.85 18.22
CA GLU A 33 27.37 -22.01 18.61
C GLU A 33 27.06 -22.12 20.11
N ARG A 34 26.91 -23.35 20.63
CA ARG A 34 26.68 -23.59 22.07
C ARG A 34 27.81 -23.02 22.94
N GLN A 35 29.06 -23.12 22.47
CA GLN A 35 30.21 -22.58 23.20
C GLN A 35 30.18 -21.04 23.24
N LEU A 36 29.74 -20.38 22.17
CA LEU A 36 29.58 -18.93 22.12
C LEU A 36 28.38 -18.45 22.94
N GLU A 37 27.26 -19.19 22.94
CA GLU A 37 26.09 -18.91 23.77
C GLU A 37 26.43 -18.97 25.26
N GLY A 38 27.19 -19.98 25.70
CA GLY A 38 27.67 -20.09 27.08
C GLY A 38 28.76 -19.08 27.44
N GLY A 39 29.35 -18.40 26.45
CA GLY A 39 30.47 -17.48 26.62
C GLY A 39 30.16 -16.28 27.52
N VAL A 40 28.91 -15.84 27.56
CA VAL A 40 28.47 -14.68 28.37
C VAL A 40 28.73 -14.86 29.86
N CYS A 41 28.79 -16.10 30.35
CA CYS A 41 29.11 -16.41 31.74
C CYS A 41 30.59 -16.18 32.10
N HIS A 42 31.46 -15.99 31.11
CA HIS A 42 32.90 -15.81 31.31
C HIS A 42 33.29 -14.32 31.30
N PRO A 43 34.00 -13.83 32.33
CA PRO A 43 34.46 -12.44 32.38
C PRO A 43 35.35 -12.08 31.19
N GLY A 44 35.06 -10.95 30.55
CA GLY A 44 35.81 -10.42 29.42
C GLY A 44 35.40 -10.98 28.06
N PHE A 45 34.44 -11.91 27.99
CA PHE A 45 33.94 -12.46 26.72
C PHE A 45 33.36 -11.38 25.81
N SER A 46 32.45 -10.56 26.35
CA SER A 46 31.75 -9.50 25.60
C SER A 46 32.70 -8.40 25.17
N SER A 47 33.64 -8.02 26.05
CA SER A 47 34.74 -7.11 25.72
C SER A 47 35.61 -7.65 24.58
N THR A 48 35.90 -8.96 24.60
CA THR A 48 36.70 -9.62 23.55
C THR A 48 35.95 -9.65 22.21
N LEU A 49 34.63 -9.91 22.22
CA LEU A 49 33.81 -9.82 21.00
C LEU A 49 33.84 -8.41 20.40
N ALA A 50 33.80 -7.36 21.22
CA ALA A 50 33.92 -5.98 20.77
C ALA A 50 35.29 -5.72 20.11
N SER A 51 36.39 -6.11 20.76
CA SER A 51 37.73 -5.99 20.18
C SER A 51 37.89 -6.78 18.88
N ILE A 52 37.39 -8.02 18.82
CA ILE A 52 37.41 -8.84 17.59
C ILE A 52 36.65 -8.13 16.47
N ALA A 53 35.48 -7.56 16.76
CA ALA A 53 34.69 -6.84 15.77
C ALA A 53 35.44 -5.61 15.21
N THR A 54 36.15 -4.86 16.03
CA THR A 54 36.77 -3.58 15.64
C THR A 54 38.23 -3.68 15.18
N GLU A 55 39.00 -4.66 15.67
CA GLU A 55 40.43 -4.79 15.39
C GLU A 55 40.71 -5.88 14.35
N GLY A 56 40.92 -5.46 13.09
CA GLY A 56 41.19 -6.40 11.99
C GLY A 56 42.42 -7.30 12.19
N ALA A 57 43.42 -6.84 12.94
CA ALA A 57 44.65 -7.60 13.21
C ALA A 57 44.38 -8.91 13.98
N LEU A 58 43.35 -8.96 14.83
CA LEU A 58 43.04 -10.13 15.65
C LEU A 58 42.51 -11.32 14.85
N THR A 59 41.95 -11.06 13.65
CA THR A 59 41.29 -12.09 12.84
C THR A 59 41.98 -12.37 11.50
N ASN A 60 43.19 -11.83 11.28
CA ASN A 60 43.82 -11.75 9.97
C ASN A 60 42.93 -11.04 8.93
N HIS A 61 42.25 -9.97 9.36
CA HIS A 61 41.33 -9.16 8.54
C HIS A 61 40.12 -9.93 7.97
N ASP A 62 39.72 -11.04 8.58
CA ASP A 62 38.53 -11.80 8.19
C ASP A 62 37.24 -11.02 8.49
N VAL A 63 36.59 -10.50 7.45
CA VAL A 63 35.36 -9.70 7.55
C VAL A 63 34.20 -10.53 8.10
N GLY A 64 34.09 -11.81 7.73
CA GLY A 64 33.00 -12.68 8.16
C GLY A 64 33.03 -12.91 9.66
N VAL A 65 34.20 -13.25 10.19
CA VAL A 65 34.42 -13.45 11.64
C VAL A 65 34.09 -12.19 12.43
N ARG A 66 34.54 -11.02 11.96
CA ARG A 66 34.31 -9.72 12.62
C ARG A 66 32.84 -9.32 12.60
N GLN A 67 32.17 -9.55 11.47
CA GLN A 67 30.74 -9.31 11.34
C GLN A 67 29.95 -10.23 12.28
N LEU A 68 30.28 -11.53 12.35
CA LEU A 68 29.63 -12.47 13.26
C LEU A 68 29.87 -12.10 14.73
N ALA A 69 31.10 -11.69 15.09
CA ALA A 69 31.41 -11.21 16.43
C ALA A 69 30.51 -10.03 16.84
N ALA A 70 30.32 -9.06 15.95
CA ALA A 70 29.42 -7.93 16.18
C ALA A 70 27.94 -8.36 16.26
N VAL A 71 27.50 -9.32 15.44
CA VAL A 71 26.13 -9.85 15.49
C VAL A 71 25.84 -10.55 16.82
N ILE A 72 26.76 -11.36 17.31
CA ILE A 72 26.66 -12.02 18.62
C ILE A 72 26.69 -10.97 19.72
N LEU A 73 27.63 -10.02 19.66
CA LEU A 73 27.70 -8.92 20.63
C LEU A 73 26.39 -8.13 20.71
N LYS A 74 25.75 -7.84 19.57
CA LYS A 74 24.42 -7.19 19.53
C LYS A 74 23.37 -8.01 20.27
N GLN A 75 23.36 -9.34 20.12
CA GLN A 75 22.43 -10.21 20.84
C GLN A 75 22.73 -10.20 22.34
N VAL A 76 24.00 -10.22 22.73
CA VAL A 76 24.43 -10.11 24.12
C VAL A 76 23.99 -8.79 24.74
N ILE A 77 24.17 -7.66 24.03
CA ILE A 77 23.71 -6.34 24.48
C ILE A 77 22.19 -6.36 24.73
N LYS A 78 21.40 -6.90 23.79
CA LYS A 78 19.94 -6.94 23.93
C LYS A 78 19.45 -7.74 25.15
N LYS A 79 20.22 -8.73 25.59
CA LYS A 79 19.84 -9.68 26.65
C LYS A 79 20.49 -9.38 27.99
N HIS A 80 21.70 -8.83 28.02
CA HIS A 80 22.53 -8.76 29.23
C HIS A 80 23.02 -7.34 29.55
N TRP A 81 22.67 -6.32 28.77
CA TRP A 81 23.20 -4.96 28.98
C TRP A 81 22.64 -4.25 30.21
N SER A 82 21.34 -4.35 30.46
CA SER A 82 20.67 -3.70 31.60
C SER A 82 19.59 -4.64 32.13
N ALA A 83 19.50 -4.78 33.46
CA ALA A 83 18.44 -5.51 34.13
C ALA A 83 17.03 -4.95 33.85
N GLU A 84 16.94 -3.71 33.36
CA GLU A 84 15.69 -3.04 33.02
C GLU A 84 15.18 -3.38 31.60
N ALA A 85 15.96 -4.11 30.81
CA ALA A 85 15.58 -4.44 29.44
C ALA A 85 14.42 -5.47 29.39
N LEU A 86 13.49 -5.25 28.46
CA LEU A 86 12.29 -6.10 28.24
C LEU A 86 12.59 -7.60 27.99
N LYS A 87 13.77 -7.91 27.44
CA LYS A 87 14.21 -9.27 27.12
C LYS A 87 15.48 -9.65 27.89
N PHE A 88 15.62 -9.13 29.11
CA PHE A 88 16.77 -9.37 29.95
C PHE A 88 16.89 -10.85 30.33
N GLU A 89 18.12 -11.36 30.32
CA GLU A 89 18.53 -12.69 30.77
C GLU A 89 19.72 -12.54 31.73
N ASP A 90 19.71 -13.22 32.86
CA ASP A 90 20.86 -13.23 33.77
C ASP A 90 22.07 -13.93 33.12
N PRO A 91 23.33 -13.49 33.38
CA PRO A 91 23.72 -12.39 34.27
C PRO A 91 23.76 -11.03 33.56
N GLU A 92 23.65 -9.95 34.34
CA GLU A 92 23.87 -8.59 33.87
C GLU A 92 25.37 -8.31 33.62
N LEU A 93 25.69 -7.60 32.52
CA LEU A 93 27.07 -7.29 32.15
C LEU A 93 27.76 -6.40 33.20
N PRO A 94 28.98 -6.76 33.66
CA PRO A 94 29.74 -5.93 34.58
C PRO A 94 30.05 -4.54 34.02
N GLN A 95 30.04 -3.52 34.88
CA GLN A 95 30.28 -2.14 34.48
C GLN A 95 31.61 -1.96 33.72
N GLY A 96 32.68 -2.64 34.14
CA GLY A 96 33.98 -2.58 33.46
C GLY A 96 33.95 -3.09 32.02
N GLU A 97 33.12 -4.08 31.71
CA GLU A 97 32.94 -4.55 30.34
C GLU A 97 32.13 -3.57 29.51
N ARG A 98 31.06 -2.99 30.08
CA ARG A 98 30.26 -1.96 29.39
C ARG A 98 31.12 -0.78 28.98
N THR A 99 31.94 -0.26 29.90
CA THR A 99 32.87 0.86 29.62
C THR A 99 33.88 0.51 28.53
N ASN A 100 34.41 -0.72 28.52
CA ASN A 100 35.32 -1.16 27.46
C ASN A 100 34.61 -1.24 26.09
N ILE A 101 33.43 -1.86 26.05
CA ILE A 101 32.63 -1.96 24.83
C ILE A 101 32.31 -0.56 24.27
N GLN A 102 31.90 0.37 25.12
CA GLN A 102 31.64 1.76 24.71
C GLN A 102 32.91 2.48 24.22
N ALA A 103 34.09 2.18 24.77
CA ALA A 103 35.35 2.78 24.33
C ALA A 103 35.82 2.24 22.98
N VAL A 104 35.58 0.96 22.69
CA VAL A 104 36.15 0.26 21.53
C VAL A 104 35.24 0.36 20.30
N LEU A 105 33.93 0.22 20.46
CA LEU A 105 32.97 0.17 19.33
C LEU A 105 33.07 1.37 18.37
N PRO A 106 33.22 2.64 18.80
CA PRO A 106 33.33 3.77 17.88
C PRO A 106 34.45 3.63 16.84
N ASN A 107 35.54 2.94 17.17
CA ASN A 107 36.65 2.71 16.24
C ASN A 107 36.20 1.88 15.02
N GLY A 108 35.28 0.93 15.22
CA GLY A 108 34.73 0.08 14.16
C GLY A 108 33.87 0.82 13.14
N LEU A 109 33.41 2.04 13.45
CA LEU A 109 32.71 2.89 12.48
C LEU A 109 33.63 3.38 11.35
N SER A 110 34.94 3.36 11.55
CA SER A 110 35.93 3.71 10.53
C SER A 110 36.40 2.50 9.68
N ASP A 111 35.80 1.32 9.88
CA ASP A 111 36.26 0.11 9.21
C ASP A 111 36.12 0.19 7.68
N PRO A 112 37.07 -0.36 6.88
CA PRO A 112 36.95 -0.40 5.42
C PRO A 112 35.69 -1.11 4.92
N SER A 113 35.23 -2.15 5.62
CA SER A 113 34.07 -2.96 5.23
C SER A 113 32.76 -2.32 5.69
N SER A 114 31.84 -2.06 4.74
CA SER A 114 30.50 -1.55 5.05
C SER A 114 29.67 -2.51 5.93
N LYS A 115 29.92 -3.82 5.80
CA LYS A 115 29.27 -4.86 6.61
C LYS A 115 29.65 -4.75 8.08
N VAL A 116 30.95 -4.53 8.36
CA VAL A 116 31.46 -4.37 9.73
C VAL A 116 30.96 -3.04 10.31
N ARG A 117 31.07 -1.93 9.56
CA ARG A 117 30.55 -0.63 10.00
C ARG A 117 29.07 -0.72 10.41
N THR A 118 28.25 -1.39 9.59
CA THR A 118 26.82 -1.56 9.87
C THR A 118 26.59 -2.43 11.10
N ALA A 119 27.30 -3.55 11.24
CA ALA A 119 27.14 -4.44 12.40
C ALA A 119 27.57 -3.76 13.72
N VAL A 120 28.65 -2.98 13.70
CA VAL A 120 29.11 -2.15 14.83
C VAL A 120 28.11 -1.05 15.15
N ALA A 121 27.60 -0.33 14.14
CA ALA A 121 26.56 0.68 14.32
C ALA A 121 25.28 0.08 14.95
N MET A 122 24.90 -1.15 14.58
CA MET A 122 23.78 -1.85 15.20
C MET A 122 24.04 -2.25 16.66
N CYS A 123 25.29 -2.46 17.07
CA CYS A 123 25.65 -2.67 18.48
C CYS A 123 25.51 -1.35 19.27
N ILE A 124 26.06 -0.25 18.73
CA ILE A 124 25.95 1.08 19.35
C ILE A 124 24.48 1.47 19.51
N ALA A 125 23.66 1.28 18.47
CA ALA A 125 22.22 1.54 18.53
C ALA A 125 21.49 0.63 19.55
N ALA A 126 21.90 -0.63 19.68
CA ALA A 126 21.34 -1.53 20.69
C ALA A 126 21.68 -1.07 22.12
N ILE A 127 22.89 -0.55 22.35
CA ILE A 127 23.29 0.02 23.64
C ILE A 127 22.43 1.24 23.97
N SER A 128 22.35 2.19 23.04
CA SER A 128 21.55 3.42 23.23
C SER A 128 20.07 3.14 23.51
N LYS A 129 19.53 2.03 22.99
CA LYS A 129 18.14 1.59 23.27
C LYS A 129 17.97 0.90 24.60
N ALA A 130 18.98 0.14 25.02
CA ALA A 130 18.96 -0.58 26.30
C ALA A 130 19.24 0.36 27.48
N ASP A 131 20.00 1.43 27.25
CA ASP A 131 20.44 2.39 28.26
C ASP A 131 20.61 3.79 27.62
N PRO A 132 19.52 4.57 27.48
CA PRO A 132 19.54 5.88 26.83
C PRO A 132 20.44 6.91 27.54
N ASP A 133 20.49 6.87 28.87
CA ASP A 133 21.26 7.81 29.69
C ASP A 133 22.73 7.37 29.90
N GLY A 134 23.03 6.09 29.67
CA GLY A 134 24.35 5.50 29.95
C GLY A 134 25.46 5.79 28.95
N TRP A 135 25.21 6.57 27.88
CA TRP A 135 26.23 6.96 26.91
C TRP A 135 26.17 8.46 26.53
N PRO A 136 26.51 9.36 27.48
CA PRO A 136 26.45 10.80 27.23
C PRO A 136 27.39 11.22 26.10
N GLY A 137 26.93 12.15 25.26
CA GLY A 137 27.71 12.70 24.15
C GLY A 137 27.83 11.80 22.91
N LEU A 138 27.19 10.62 22.87
CA LEU A 138 27.23 9.71 21.71
C LEU A 138 26.84 10.41 20.40
N VAL A 139 25.67 11.05 20.38
CA VAL A 139 25.16 11.76 19.19
C VAL A 139 26.07 12.93 18.82
N GLU A 140 26.53 13.72 19.80
CA GLU A 140 27.43 14.85 19.59
C GLU A 140 28.76 14.42 18.94
N ASN A 141 29.33 13.30 19.40
CA ASN A 141 30.56 12.73 18.85
C ASN A 141 30.36 12.26 17.40
N LEU A 142 29.22 11.63 17.08
CA LEU A 142 28.90 11.19 15.72
C LEU A 142 28.74 12.40 14.76
N VAL A 143 28.03 13.44 15.20
CA VAL A 143 27.87 14.68 14.43
C VAL A 143 29.23 15.37 14.23
N GLY A 144 30.05 15.42 15.28
CA GLY A 144 31.41 15.98 15.21
C GLY A 144 32.31 15.24 14.22
N ALA A 145 32.22 13.90 14.15
CA ALA A 145 32.97 13.10 13.19
C ALA A 145 32.56 13.39 11.73
N ILE A 146 31.26 13.59 11.47
CA ILE A 146 30.75 13.97 10.14
C ILE A 146 31.28 15.35 9.76
N HIS A 147 31.16 16.34 10.65
CA HIS A 147 31.60 17.70 10.40
C HIS A 147 33.11 17.78 10.12
N ALA A 148 33.93 17.07 10.91
CA ALA A 148 35.39 17.07 10.79
C ALA A 148 35.90 16.51 9.45
N HIS A 149 35.17 15.56 8.85
CA HIS A 149 35.61 14.84 7.65
C HIS A 149 34.70 15.03 6.42
N ARG A 150 33.85 16.07 6.44
CA ARG A 150 32.84 16.34 5.40
C ARG A 150 33.35 16.39 3.96
N VAL A 151 34.61 16.80 3.75
CA VAL A 151 35.21 16.93 2.41
C VAL A 151 35.77 15.60 1.88
N SER A 152 36.20 14.70 2.77
CA SER A 152 36.96 13.50 2.40
C SER A 152 36.10 12.23 2.34
N MET A 153 34.81 12.31 2.67
CA MET A 153 33.84 11.19 2.71
C MET A 153 34.47 9.87 3.19
N THR A 154 35.13 9.93 4.35
CA THR A 154 35.92 8.80 4.86
C THR A 154 35.00 7.65 5.30
N PRO A 155 35.52 6.41 5.44
CA PRO A 155 34.74 5.31 6.02
C PRO A 155 34.09 5.66 7.36
N LEU A 156 34.74 6.51 8.17
CA LEU A 156 34.20 7.02 9.42
C LEU A 156 32.91 7.84 9.21
N VAL A 157 32.86 8.71 8.19
CA VAL A 157 31.63 9.47 7.86
C VAL A 157 30.50 8.52 7.48
N HIS A 158 30.79 7.50 6.67
CA HIS A 158 29.80 6.48 6.30
C HIS A 158 29.27 5.73 7.53
N GLY A 159 30.17 5.29 8.41
CA GLY A 159 29.80 4.61 9.65
C GLY A 159 29.00 5.49 10.59
N ALA A 160 29.39 6.77 10.74
CA ALA A 160 28.70 7.73 11.60
C ALA A 160 27.28 8.02 11.10
N ILE A 161 27.10 8.29 9.80
CA ILE A 161 25.76 8.50 9.21
C ILE A 161 24.91 7.24 9.35
N ARG A 162 25.47 6.05 9.07
CA ARG A 162 24.73 4.79 9.24
C ARG A 162 24.35 4.51 10.69
N CYS A 163 25.19 4.91 11.65
CA CYS A 163 24.89 4.80 13.07
C CYS A 163 23.78 5.77 13.47
N LEU A 164 23.85 7.02 13.01
CA LEU A 164 22.82 8.03 13.25
C LEU A 164 21.47 7.63 12.64
N SER A 165 21.43 6.99 11.46
CA SER A 165 20.18 6.52 10.87
C SER A 165 19.51 5.38 11.65
N LEU A 166 20.21 4.76 12.61
CA LEU A 166 19.63 3.75 13.50
C LEU A 166 19.20 4.33 14.86
N LEU A 167 19.58 5.59 15.12
CA LEU A 167 19.39 6.31 16.38
C LEU A 167 18.44 7.51 16.22
N SER A 168 18.21 8.00 14.99
CA SER A 168 17.54 9.27 14.71
C SER A 168 16.11 9.36 15.23
N ASP A 169 15.38 8.25 15.19
CA ASP A 169 14.03 8.13 15.75
C ASP A 169 14.01 8.14 17.30
N ASP A 170 15.15 7.89 17.96
CA ASP A 170 15.27 7.76 19.42
C ASP A 170 15.98 8.97 20.07
N ILE A 171 16.22 10.05 19.31
CA ILE A 171 16.84 11.28 19.84
C ILE A 171 15.84 12.01 20.74
N ASP A 172 16.23 12.26 21.99
CA ASP A 172 15.40 12.98 22.96
C ASP A 172 15.04 14.40 22.48
N GLU A 173 13.77 14.76 22.68
CA GLU A 173 13.15 16.02 22.24
C GLU A 173 13.89 17.28 22.76
N HIS A 174 14.52 17.22 23.94
CA HIS A 174 15.26 18.34 24.51
C HIS A 174 16.53 18.65 23.70
N TYR A 175 17.22 17.61 23.21
CA TYR A 175 18.48 17.76 22.46
C TYR A 175 18.25 17.89 20.95
N LEU A 176 17.09 17.43 20.44
CA LEU A 176 16.77 17.42 19.02
C LEU A 176 16.98 18.77 18.31
N PRO A 177 16.56 19.94 18.84
CA PRO A 177 16.79 21.23 18.19
C PRO A 177 18.26 21.58 17.98
N GLN A 178 19.13 21.20 18.93
CA GLN A 178 20.57 21.44 18.83
C GLN A 178 21.19 20.50 17.79
N VAL A 179 20.86 19.21 17.86
CA VAL A 179 21.33 18.19 16.92
C VAL A 179 20.93 18.55 15.50
N ALA A 180 19.67 18.92 15.27
CA ALA A 180 19.16 19.32 13.95
C ALA A 180 19.94 20.49 13.33
N ARG A 181 20.28 21.52 14.12
CA ARG A 181 21.07 22.67 13.63
C ARG A 181 22.47 22.28 13.17
N SER A 182 23.11 21.37 13.89
CA SER A 182 24.47 20.91 13.56
C SER A 182 24.51 19.86 12.46
N LEU A 183 23.50 18.99 12.38
CA LEU A 183 23.53 17.79 11.56
C LEU A 183 22.93 18.01 10.17
N LEU A 184 21.79 18.69 10.05
CA LEU A 184 21.08 18.81 8.76
C LEU A 184 21.91 19.49 7.66
N PRO A 185 22.68 20.57 7.91
CA PRO A 185 23.52 21.16 6.87
C PRO A 185 24.57 20.17 6.32
N GLU A 186 25.16 19.34 7.18
CA GLU A 186 26.16 18.36 6.78
C GLU A 186 25.52 17.18 6.00
N LEU A 187 24.34 16.73 6.41
CA LEU A 187 23.60 15.68 5.69
C LEU A 187 23.10 16.14 4.32
N LEU A 188 22.78 17.42 4.14
CA LEU A 188 22.35 17.96 2.85
C LEU A 188 23.44 17.79 1.79
N HIS A 189 24.71 18.03 2.15
CA HIS A 189 25.84 17.82 1.25
C HIS A 189 25.96 16.37 0.78
N VAL A 190 25.71 15.42 1.68
CA VAL A 190 25.72 13.98 1.37
C VAL A 190 24.53 13.62 0.47
N ALA A 191 23.32 14.06 0.82
CA ALA A 191 22.10 13.72 0.10
C ALA A 191 22.07 14.31 -1.32
N ALA A 192 22.60 15.54 -1.49
CA ALA A 192 22.63 16.26 -2.76
C ALA A 192 23.70 15.78 -3.75
N ASP A 193 24.63 14.90 -3.32
CA ASP A 193 25.68 14.42 -4.21
C ASP A 193 25.13 13.52 -5.32
N ASN A 194 25.10 14.07 -6.53
CA ASN A 194 24.71 13.37 -7.76
C ASN A 194 25.92 12.99 -8.63
N SER A 195 27.15 13.21 -8.16
CA SER A 195 28.37 12.92 -8.93
C SER A 195 28.71 11.43 -9.01
N GLY A 196 28.01 10.59 -8.24
CA GLY A 196 28.28 9.16 -8.10
C GLY A 196 29.39 8.84 -7.08
N ALA A 197 30.03 9.84 -6.47
CA ALA A 197 31.04 9.64 -5.44
C ALA A 197 30.45 9.07 -4.14
N THR A 198 29.25 9.53 -3.78
CA THR A 198 28.52 9.05 -2.59
C THR A 198 27.58 7.88 -2.95
N PRO A 199 27.68 6.71 -2.27
CA PRO A 199 26.79 5.58 -2.51
C PRO A 199 25.31 5.92 -2.24
N ALA A 200 24.40 5.36 -3.03
CA ALA A 200 22.95 5.58 -2.90
C ALA A 200 22.40 5.25 -1.50
N ASP A 201 22.86 4.15 -0.89
CA ASP A 201 22.45 3.75 0.46
C ASP A 201 22.81 4.79 1.53
N LEU A 202 23.95 5.48 1.35
CA LEU A 202 24.38 6.51 2.27
C LEU A 202 23.53 7.78 2.10
N ARG A 203 23.22 8.15 0.85
CA ARG A 203 22.30 9.24 0.54
C ARG A 203 20.90 8.99 1.10
N ALA A 204 20.41 7.76 0.96
CA ALA A 204 19.15 7.32 1.57
C ALA A 204 19.22 7.39 3.10
N SER A 205 20.32 6.97 3.72
CA SER A 205 20.50 7.09 5.17
C SER A 205 20.48 8.56 5.64
N ALA A 206 21.08 9.48 4.88
CA ALA A 206 21.03 10.92 5.18
C ALA A 206 19.61 11.49 5.08
N LEU A 207 18.85 11.10 4.06
CA LEU A 207 17.44 11.49 3.91
C LEU A 207 16.52 10.86 4.96
N SER A 208 16.81 9.63 5.40
CA SER A 208 16.09 8.97 6.50
C SER A 208 16.25 9.75 7.80
N ILE A 209 17.48 10.14 8.15
CA ILE A 209 17.73 10.97 9.34
C ILE A 209 16.98 12.32 9.22
N PHE A 210 17.01 12.96 8.05
CA PHE A 210 16.26 14.19 7.82
C PHE A 210 14.75 14.00 8.01
N TYR A 211 14.20 12.91 7.48
CA TYR A 211 12.80 12.53 7.66
C TYR A 211 12.44 12.33 9.14
N ASP A 212 13.23 11.54 9.87
CA ASP A 212 13.03 11.27 11.30
C ASP A 212 13.08 12.56 12.13
N VAL A 213 14.05 13.44 11.83
CA VAL A 213 14.15 14.75 12.49
C VAL A 213 12.91 15.61 12.22
N ILE A 214 12.39 15.66 10.99
CA ILE A 214 11.17 16.41 10.67
C ILE A 214 9.96 15.81 11.39
N LYS A 215 9.84 14.48 11.39
CA LYS A 215 8.78 13.74 12.07
C LYS A 215 8.78 14.04 13.58
N SER A 216 9.94 13.97 14.23
CA SER A 216 10.06 14.29 15.66
C SER A 216 9.81 15.78 15.95
N LEU A 217 10.29 16.68 15.08
CA LEU A 217 9.95 18.11 15.18
C LEU A 217 8.44 18.37 15.00
N ALA A 218 7.74 17.59 14.18
CA ALA A 218 6.29 17.72 14.00
C ALA A 218 5.54 17.36 15.28
N VAL A 219 5.96 16.28 15.96
CA VAL A 219 5.44 15.88 17.28
C VAL A 219 5.68 16.99 18.31
N MET A 220 6.92 17.49 18.43
CA MET A 220 7.24 18.62 19.31
C MET A 220 6.46 19.89 18.97
N GLY A 221 6.21 20.12 17.68
CA GLY A 221 5.48 21.25 17.13
C GLY A 221 4.04 21.33 17.64
N ALA A 222 3.45 20.22 18.10
CA ALA A 222 2.14 20.21 18.75
C ALA A 222 2.12 21.05 20.04
N VAL A 223 3.24 21.08 20.78
CA VAL A 223 3.39 21.81 22.06
C VAL A 223 4.14 23.14 21.87
N TYR A 224 5.23 23.14 21.10
CA TYR A 224 6.17 24.26 20.99
C TYR A 224 6.17 24.95 19.61
N GLN A 225 4.98 25.24 19.06
CA GLN A 225 4.77 25.74 17.69
C GLN A 225 5.73 26.84 17.21
N ARG A 226 5.96 27.89 18.01
CA ARG A 226 6.81 29.03 17.60
C ARG A 226 8.29 28.65 17.50
N GLN A 227 8.80 27.93 18.50
CA GLN A 227 10.21 27.54 18.56
C GLN A 227 10.56 26.57 17.43
N VAL A 228 9.69 25.58 17.20
CA VAL A 228 9.85 24.62 16.10
C VAL A 228 9.79 25.33 14.74
N ARG A 229 8.85 26.26 14.55
CA ARG A 229 8.77 27.05 13.32
C ARG A 229 10.06 27.82 13.05
N ASP A 230 10.54 28.57 14.03
CA ASP A 230 11.70 29.47 13.86
C ASP A 230 12.99 28.67 13.62
N LEU A 231 13.05 27.44 14.14
CA LEU A 231 14.11 26.48 13.84
C LEU A 231 13.97 25.88 12.43
N LEU A 232 12.77 25.45 12.05
CA LEU A 232 12.54 24.62 10.87
C LEU A 232 12.83 25.36 9.56
N VAL A 233 12.29 26.58 9.39
CA VAL A 233 12.36 27.31 8.10
C VAL A 233 13.80 27.43 7.57
N PRO A 234 14.78 27.97 8.32
CA PRO A 234 16.13 28.11 7.81
C PRO A 234 16.83 26.77 7.56
N LEU A 235 16.43 25.70 8.27
CA LEU A 235 17.02 24.37 8.11
C LEU A 235 16.44 23.60 6.93
N VAL A 236 15.16 23.77 6.61
CA VAL A 236 14.46 23.03 5.55
C VAL A 236 14.53 23.72 4.19
N ASP A 237 14.58 25.06 4.15
CA ASP A 237 14.65 25.82 2.90
C ASP A 237 15.69 25.28 1.89
N PRO A 238 16.94 24.98 2.30
CA PRO A 238 17.97 24.44 1.41
C PRO A 238 17.70 23.00 0.90
N TRP A 239 16.87 22.23 1.59
CA TRP A 239 16.52 20.86 1.21
C TRP A 239 15.45 20.81 0.13
N LEU A 240 14.53 21.79 0.11
CA LEU A 240 13.38 21.77 -0.79
C LEU A 240 13.74 21.64 -2.28
N PRO A 241 14.78 22.32 -2.81
CA PRO A 241 15.21 22.12 -4.19
C PRO A 241 15.65 20.68 -4.48
N LEU A 242 16.35 20.03 -3.52
CA LEU A 242 16.76 18.63 -3.64
C LEU A 242 15.54 17.71 -3.64
N LEU A 243 14.64 17.86 -2.66
CA LEU A 243 13.45 17.02 -2.52
C LEU A 243 12.56 17.12 -3.75
N CYS A 244 12.23 18.34 -4.17
CA CYS A 244 11.40 18.59 -5.35
C CYS A 244 12.10 18.10 -6.63
N GLY A 245 13.42 18.34 -6.76
CA GLY A 245 14.19 17.92 -7.92
C GLY A 245 14.22 16.40 -8.10
N VAL A 246 14.35 15.62 -7.02
CA VAL A 246 14.30 14.15 -7.07
C VAL A 246 12.90 13.66 -7.43
N VAL A 247 11.84 14.23 -6.86
CA VAL A 247 10.45 13.82 -7.13
C VAL A 247 10.05 14.14 -8.57
N ALA A 248 10.46 15.29 -9.10
CA ALA A 248 10.18 15.73 -10.46
C ALA A 248 10.86 14.90 -11.56
N GLN A 249 11.95 14.19 -11.25
CA GLN A 249 12.69 13.41 -12.24
C GLN A 249 11.81 12.28 -12.82
N PRO A 250 11.82 12.03 -14.15
CA PRO A 250 11.14 10.88 -14.73
C PRO A 250 11.60 9.56 -14.11
N MET A 251 10.65 8.65 -13.89
CA MET A 251 10.96 7.31 -13.37
C MET A 251 11.25 6.35 -14.52
N THR A 252 12.07 5.33 -14.25
CA THR A 252 12.26 4.16 -15.11
C THR A 252 12.28 2.91 -14.23
N ILE A 253 11.85 1.77 -14.78
CA ILE A 253 11.88 0.49 -14.06
C ILE A 253 13.25 -0.19 -14.18
N GLN A 254 14.01 0.12 -15.24
CA GLN A 254 15.34 -0.44 -15.46
C GLN A 254 16.37 0.02 -14.42
N ASP A 255 16.20 1.21 -13.84
CA ASP A 255 17.05 1.73 -12.78
C ASP A 255 16.25 2.06 -11.52
N THR A 256 16.16 1.07 -10.62
CA THR A 256 15.46 1.19 -9.33
C THR A 256 16.37 1.64 -8.20
N SER A 257 17.64 1.97 -8.48
CA SER A 257 18.61 2.37 -7.45
C SER A 257 18.19 3.66 -6.72
N GLY A 258 17.52 4.58 -7.41
CA GLY A 258 17.03 5.84 -6.86
C GLY A 258 15.68 5.77 -6.13
N TRP A 259 15.01 4.61 -6.11
CA TRP A 259 13.65 4.51 -5.58
C TRP A 259 13.57 4.75 -4.07
N ALA A 260 14.54 4.26 -3.30
CA ALA A 260 14.58 4.48 -1.85
C ALA A 260 14.74 5.98 -1.52
N ILE A 261 15.62 6.67 -2.25
CA ILE A 261 15.83 8.11 -2.12
C ILE A 261 14.54 8.86 -2.46
N ARG A 262 13.88 8.50 -3.56
CA ARG A 262 12.61 9.11 -3.98
C ARG A 262 11.49 8.89 -2.97
N MET A 263 11.37 7.68 -2.43
CA MET A 263 10.41 7.35 -1.37
C MET A 263 10.60 8.27 -0.16
N LEU A 264 11.84 8.43 0.31
CA LEU A 264 12.17 9.31 1.43
C LEU A 264 11.90 10.79 1.10
N CYS A 265 12.14 11.23 -0.13
CA CYS A 265 11.78 12.58 -0.56
C CYS A 265 10.25 12.81 -0.52
N LEU A 266 9.45 11.85 -1.01
CA LEU A 266 7.99 11.92 -0.95
C LEU A 266 7.47 11.91 0.49
N LYS A 267 7.95 10.99 1.33
CA LYS A 267 7.64 10.93 2.77
C LYS A 267 7.97 12.26 3.45
N SER A 268 9.17 12.81 3.18
CA SER A 268 9.59 14.10 3.74
C SER A 268 8.71 15.26 3.31
N LEU A 269 8.39 15.39 2.01
CA LEU A 269 7.49 16.42 1.50
C LEU A 269 6.10 16.29 2.12
N THR A 270 5.58 15.06 2.27
CA THR A 270 4.28 14.78 2.88
C THR A 270 4.23 15.27 4.32
N GLN A 271 5.26 15.00 5.11
CA GLN A 271 5.38 15.50 6.49
C GLN A 271 5.46 17.03 6.54
N LEU A 272 6.30 17.62 5.70
CA LEU A 272 6.47 19.08 5.63
C LEU A 272 5.17 19.79 5.25
N ILE A 273 4.41 19.24 4.30
CA ILE A 273 3.11 19.79 3.91
C ILE A 273 2.05 19.55 5.00
N SER A 274 2.03 18.39 5.64
CA SER A 274 1.00 18.07 6.65
C SER A 274 1.14 18.90 7.91
N TYR A 275 2.38 19.07 8.42
CA TYR A 275 2.63 19.69 9.72
C TYR A 275 3.18 21.13 9.62
N PHE A 276 3.86 21.47 8.53
CA PHE A 276 4.60 22.72 8.37
C PHE A 276 4.15 23.54 7.15
N SER A 277 2.85 23.46 6.81
CA SER A 277 2.29 24.15 5.64
C SER A 277 2.28 25.68 5.74
N LYS A 278 2.26 26.27 6.95
CA LYS A 278 2.26 27.74 7.12
C LYS A 278 3.65 28.33 6.89
N PRO A 279 4.73 27.80 7.51
CA PRO A 279 6.05 28.37 7.33
C PRO A 279 6.62 28.16 5.92
N LEU A 280 6.21 27.08 5.23
CA LEU A 280 6.70 26.73 3.89
C LEU A 280 5.81 27.23 2.75
N GLN A 281 4.96 28.22 3.00
CA GLN A 281 4.00 28.72 2.01
C GLN A 281 4.67 29.21 0.71
N GLN A 282 5.85 29.82 0.80
CA GLN A 282 6.59 30.32 -0.36
C GLN A 282 7.08 29.19 -1.29
N HIS A 283 7.22 27.96 -0.77
CA HIS A 283 7.76 26.83 -1.51
C HIS A 283 6.71 25.86 -2.02
N VAL A 284 5.46 25.99 -1.55
CA VAL A 284 4.40 25.02 -1.87
C VAL A 284 4.18 24.87 -3.39
N GLN A 285 4.34 25.94 -4.16
CA GLN A 285 4.14 25.88 -5.61
C GLN A 285 5.16 24.96 -6.29
N HIS A 286 6.42 24.95 -5.82
CA HIS A 286 7.45 24.03 -6.31
C HIS A 286 7.12 22.58 -5.92
N VAL A 287 6.61 22.36 -4.69
CA VAL A 287 6.18 21.02 -4.24
C VAL A 287 5.01 20.51 -5.09
N MET A 288 4.01 21.36 -5.35
CA MET A 288 2.88 21.02 -6.21
C MET A 288 3.33 20.71 -7.64
N GLN A 289 4.25 21.50 -8.19
CA GLN A 289 4.80 21.27 -9.52
C GLN A 289 5.53 19.92 -9.60
N ALA A 290 6.43 19.63 -8.67
CA ALA A 290 7.16 18.35 -8.64
C ALA A 290 6.21 17.16 -8.49
N SER A 291 5.21 17.28 -7.60
CA SER A 291 4.19 16.24 -7.40
C SER A 291 3.35 16.03 -8.66
N TRP A 292 3.00 17.10 -9.36
CA TRP A 292 2.25 17.06 -10.62
C TRP A 292 3.05 16.41 -11.75
N GLU A 293 4.33 16.75 -11.88
CA GLU A 293 5.23 16.15 -12.86
C GLU A 293 5.36 14.64 -12.63
N MET A 294 5.53 14.20 -11.37
CA MET A 294 5.56 12.77 -11.05
C MET A 294 4.20 12.11 -11.34
N TYR A 295 3.09 12.75 -10.95
CA TYR A 295 1.74 12.21 -11.12
C TYR A 295 1.34 12.02 -12.58
N THR A 296 1.77 12.92 -13.46
CA THR A 296 1.51 12.82 -14.90
C THR A 296 2.48 11.86 -15.60
N SER A 297 3.77 11.93 -15.31
CA SER A 297 4.79 11.13 -16.01
C SER A 297 4.76 9.65 -15.65
N SER A 298 4.27 9.28 -14.46
CA SER A 298 4.27 7.90 -13.99
C SER A 298 3.07 7.06 -14.42
N LEU A 299 2.00 7.68 -14.95
CA LEU A 299 0.79 6.95 -15.33
C LEU A 299 1.06 5.91 -16.42
N GLY A 300 1.85 6.28 -17.43
CA GLY A 300 2.23 5.35 -18.50
C GLY A 300 3.01 4.14 -17.98
N LEU A 301 3.89 4.34 -17.00
CA LEU A 301 4.65 3.26 -16.36
C LEU A 301 3.74 2.36 -15.52
N TYR A 302 2.87 2.95 -14.71
CA TYR A 302 1.86 2.22 -13.93
C TYR A 302 1.01 1.34 -14.84
N GLN A 303 0.49 1.90 -15.93
CA GLN A 303 -0.33 1.15 -16.86
C GLN A 303 0.44 0.03 -17.56
N MET A 304 1.62 0.36 -18.10
CA MET A 304 2.43 -0.60 -18.86
C MET A 304 2.89 -1.78 -18.02
N HIS A 305 3.20 -1.59 -16.74
CA HIS A 305 3.82 -2.64 -15.92
C HIS A 305 2.89 -3.32 -14.93
N LEU A 306 1.80 -2.68 -14.52
CA LEU A 306 0.88 -3.24 -13.51
C LEU A 306 -0.54 -3.45 -14.04
N VAL A 307 -1.05 -2.60 -14.94
CA VAL A 307 -2.45 -2.65 -15.39
C VAL A 307 -2.63 -3.49 -16.65
N LEU A 308 -1.77 -3.31 -17.65
CA LEU A 308 -1.94 -3.94 -18.96
C LEU A 308 -1.33 -5.33 -18.99
N GLU A 309 -2.04 -6.26 -19.63
CA GLU A 309 -1.50 -7.59 -19.93
C GLU A 309 -0.52 -7.52 -21.11
N PRO A 310 0.38 -8.52 -21.28
CA PRO A 310 1.26 -8.59 -22.46
C PRO A 310 0.50 -8.55 -23.80
N SER A 311 -0.71 -9.11 -23.84
CA SER A 311 -1.62 -9.05 -24.99
C SER A 311 -2.15 -7.64 -25.30
N GLU A 312 -2.10 -6.75 -24.31
CA GLU A 312 -2.60 -5.37 -24.35
C GLU A 312 -1.45 -4.35 -24.52
N GLY A 313 -0.22 -4.83 -24.73
CA GLY A 313 0.99 -3.98 -24.79
C GLY A 313 1.62 -3.72 -23.43
N GLY A 314 1.21 -4.45 -22.39
CA GLY A 314 1.87 -4.46 -21.09
C GLY A 314 3.22 -5.19 -21.12
N MET A 315 4.07 -4.85 -20.17
CA MET A 315 5.36 -5.49 -19.94
C MET A 315 5.26 -6.24 -18.62
N ALA A 316 5.50 -7.55 -18.63
CA ALA A 316 5.57 -8.31 -17.39
C ALA A 316 6.58 -7.66 -16.44
N SER A 317 6.21 -7.52 -15.17
CA SER A 317 7.19 -7.17 -14.14
C SER A 317 8.20 -8.31 -14.10
N GLU A 318 9.38 -8.12 -14.70
CA GLU A 318 10.51 -9.03 -14.49
C GLU A 318 10.71 -9.14 -12.97
N GLY A 319 10.84 -10.36 -12.47
CA GLY A 319 10.86 -10.70 -11.03
C GLY A 319 11.98 -10.06 -10.20
N ASP A 320 12.70 -9.08 -10.74
CA ASP A 320 13.79 -8.35 -10.10
C ASP A 320 13.32 -7.22 -9.15
N LEU A 321 12.02 -6.90 -9.13
CA LEU A 321 11.43 -5.98 -8.13
C LEU A 321 10.99 -6.70 -6.84
N GLN A 322 10.90 -8.03 -6.86
CA GLN A 322 10.40 -8.80 -5.73
C GLN A 322 11.48 -8.93 -4.65
N GLY A 323 11.35 -8.14 -3.57
CA GLY A 323 12.18 -8.29 -2.37
C GLY A 323 13.12 -7.12 -2.04
N LYS A 324 13.06 -5.99 -2.77
CA LYS A 324 13.67 -4.75 -2.24
C LYS A 324 12.79 -4.21 -1.10
N MET A 325 13.42 -3.99 0.04
CA MET A 325 12.80 -3.37 1.19
C MET A 325 13.42 -1.99 1.44
N ASP A 326 12.63 -1.06 1.96
CA ASP A 326 13.14 0.20 2.48
C ASP A 326 13.87 0.01 3.82
N LEU A 327 14.33 1.11 4.43
CA LEU A 327 15.03 1.08 5.71
C LEU A 327 14.13 0.66 6.89
N GLU A 328 12.80 0.78 6.73
CA GLU A 328 11.78 0.39 7.71
C GLU A 328 11.36 -1.08 7.54
N GLY A 329 11.77 -1.75 6.45
CA GLY A 329 11.42 -3.13 6.14
C GLY A 329 10.14 -3.27 5.29
N ASN A 330 9.61 -2.16 4.77
CA ASN A 330 8.45 -2.19 3.87
C ASN A 330 8.89 -2.50 2.45
N THR A 331 8.01 -3.08 1.64
CA THR A 331 8.28 -3.31 0.22
C THR A 331 8.55 -1.99 -0.50
N LEU A 332 9.57 -1.99 -1.35
CA LEU A 332 9.93 -0.86 -2.19
C LEU A 332 9.75 -1.24 -3.66
N ASP A 333 8.56 -0.98 -4.15
CA ASP A 333 8.10 -1.26 -5.51
C ASP A 333 7.41 -0.03 -6.13
N LEU A 334 6.93 -0.17 -7.37
CA LEU A 334 6.26 0.93 -8.07
C LEU A 334 4.95 1.31 -7.39
N GLU A 335 4.21 0.32 -6.87
CA GLU A 335 2.91 0.53 -6.25
C GLU A 335 3.03 1.33 -4.95
N SER A 336 3.96 0.95 -4.07
CA SER A 336 4.27 1.68 -2.83
C SER A 336 4.74 3.12 -3.09
N LEU A 337 5.61 3.34 -4.09
CA LEU A 337 6.05 4.70 -4.48
C LEU A 337 4.89 5.58 -4.93
N LEU A 338 3.98 5.03 -5.74
CA LEU A 338 2.81 5.74 -6.22
C LEU A 338 1.81 5.97 -5.09
N ALA A 339 1.56 4.99 -4.22
CA ALA A 339 0.72 5.19 -3.04
C ALA A 339 1.25 6.34 -2.16
N GLN A 340 2.57 6.40 -1.92
CA GLN A 340 3.18 7.52 -1.19
C GLN A 340 3.05 8.88 -1.92
N LEU A 341 3.08 8.90 -3.26
CA LEU A 341 2.77 10.10 -4.04
C LEU A 341 1.33 10.56 -3.83
N PHE A 342 0.38 9.63 -3.80
CA PHE A 342 -1.03 9.96 -3.55
C PHE A 342 -1.23 10.52 -2.14
N GLU A 343 -0.51 10.04 -1.12
CA GLU A 343 -0.53 10.67 0.21
C GLU A 343 -0.11 12.14 0.17
N LEU A 344 0.95 12.47 -0.58
CA LEU A 344 1.38 13.85 -0.76
C LEU A 344 0.30 14.70 -1.47
N LEU A 345 -0.34 14.15 -2.50
CA LEU A 345 -1.43 14.83 -3.22
C LEU A 345 -2.63 15.08 -2.28
N MET A 346 -3.02 14.09 -1.48
CA MET A 346 -4.08 14.23 -0.48
C MET A 346 -3.73 15.30 0.57
N ALA A 347 -2.50 15.32 1.07
CA ALA A 347 -2.03 16.35 2.00
C ALA A 347 -2.09 17.76 1.39
N LEU A 348 -1.75 17.91 0.10
CA LEU A 348 -1.86 19.19 -0.61
C LEU A 348 -3.32 19.62 -0.82
N VAL A 349 -4.19 18.70 -1.24
CA VAL A 349 -5.62 18.94 -1.49
C VAL A 349 -6.37 19.26 -0.20
N GLY A 350 -6.05 18.57 0.89
CA GLY A 350 -6.68 18.73 2.19
C GLY A 350 -6.45 20.10 2.85
N LEU A 351 -5.55 20.93 2.32
CA LEU A 351 -5.24 22.25 2.85
C LEU A 351 -6.09 23.36 2.19
N PRO A 352 -7.05 23.98 2.91
CA PRO A 352 -8.02 24.93 2.31
C PRO A 352 -7.38 26.14 1.62
N LYS A 353 -6.20 26.56 2.08
CA LYS A 353 -5.47 27.71 1.54
C LYS A 353 -4.97 27.48 0.10
N TYR A 354 -4.83 26.22 -0.33
CA TYR A 354 -4.31 25.84 -1.64
C TYR A 354 -5.39 25.57 -2.68
N THR A 355 -6.66 25.54 -2.26
CA THR A 355 -7.81 25.31 -3.15
C THR A 355 -7.82 26.20 -4.39
N LYS A 356 -7.45 27.48 -4.28
CA LYS A 356 -7.40 28.39 -5.44
C LYS A 356 -6.34 28.01 -6.48
N ILE A 357 -5.20 27.46 -6.02
CA ILE A 357 -4.08 27.05 -6.87
C ILE A 357 -4.38 25.71 -7.54
N ILE A 358 -5.04 24.80 -6.81
CA ILE A 358 -5.38 23.45 -7.29
C ILE A 358 -6.59 23.47 -8.24
N ARG A 359 -7.54 24.42 -8.06
CA ARG A 359 -8.79 24.49 -8.84
C ARG A 359 -8.61 24.38 -10.36
N PRO A 360 -7.64 25.03 -11.02
CA PRO A 360 -7.43 24.89 -12.46
C PRO A 360 -6.98 23.48 -12.88
N ALA A 361 -6.31 22.73 -11.99
CA ALA A 361 -5.86 21.36 -12.23
C ALA A 361 -6.95 20.32 -11.94
N LEU A 362 -8.07 20.70 -11.32
CA LEU A 362 -9.14 19.80 -10.90
C LEU A 362 -9.67 18.89 -12.02
N PRO A 363 -9.92 19.36 -13.27
CA PRO A 363 -10.40 18.48 -14.33
C PRO A 363 -9.38 17.39 -14.70
N GLU A 364 -8.11 17.76 -14.85
CA GLU A 364 -7.05 16.83 -15.23
C GLU A 364 -6.70 15.88 -14.07
N MET A 365 -6.69 16.38 -12.84
CA MET A 365 -6.49 15.54 -11.65
C MET A 365 -7.61 14.50 -11.51
N SER A 366 -8.86 14.90 -11.76
CA SER A 366 -10.01 13.99 -11.76
C SER A 366 -9.92 12.94 -12.88
N TYR A 367 -9.36 13.30 -14.03
CA TYR A 367 -9.14 12.39 -15.14
C TYR A 367 -8.03 11.36 -14.87
N LEU A 368 -6.91 11.82 -14.33
CA LEU A 368 -5.76 10.98 -14.02
C LEU A 368 -6.08 10.02 -12.88
N VAL A 369 -6.81 10.44 -11.84
CA VAL A 369 -7.14 9.54 -10.70
C VAL A 369 -7.96 8.34 -11.16
N VAL A 370 -8.95 8.55 -12.04
CA VAL A 370 -9.71 7.44 -12.64
C VAL A 370 -8.80 6.50 -13.44
N SER A 371 -7.75 7.04 -14.06
CA SER A 371 -6.78 6.23 -14.82
C SER A 371 -5.87 5.39 -13.90
N TYR A 372 -5.48 5.91 -12.74
CA TYR A 372 -4.75 5.15 -11.71
C TYR A 372 -5.62 4.10 -10.99
N MET A 373 -6.93 4.33 -10.90
CA MET A 373 -7.86 3.39 -10.29
C MET A 373 -8.11 2.13 -11.12
N GLN A 374 -7.55 2.00 -12.32
CA GLN A 374 -7.64 0.76 -13.10
C GLN A 374 -7.06 -0.42 -12.33
N MET A 375 -7.78 -1.53 -12.37
CA MET A 375 -7.39 -2.78 -11.72
C MET A 375 -6.10 -3.33 -12.32
N THR A 376 -5.15 -3.71 -11.47
CA THR A 376 -3.90 -4.34 -11.92
C THR A 376 -4.14 -5.77 -12.38
N VAL A 377 -3.23 -6.32 -13.19
CA VAL A 377 -3.28 -7.73 -13.60
C VAL A 377 -3.19 -8.65 -12.39
N GLY A 378 -2.32 -8.30 -11.42
CA GLY A 378 -2.19 -9.03 -10.15
C GLY A 378 -3.48 -9.05 -9.35
N GLN A 379 -4.10 -7.89 -9.13
CA GLN A 379 -5.39 -7.77 -8.44
C GLN A 379 -6.50 -8.54 -9.16
N ALA A 380 -6.62 -8.39 -10.48
CA ALA A 380 -7.65 -9.08 -11.25
C ALA A 380 -7.51 -10.60 -11.18
N THR A 381 -6.28 -11.11 -11.17
CA THR A 381 -6.00 -12.55 -11.05
C THR A 381 -6.34 -13.04 -9.64
N GLU A 382 -5.83 -12.37 -8.60
CA GLU A 382 -6.10 -12.73 -7.20
C GLU A 382 -7.61 -12.72 -6.90
N TRP A 383 -8.33 -11.68 -7.33
CA TRP A 383 -9.77 -11.56 -7.05
C TRP A 383 -10.63 -12.58 -7.80
N LEU A 384 -10.17 -13.10 -8.94
CA LEU A 384 -10.85 -14.17 -9.66
C LEU A 384 -10.57 -15.55 -9.05
N GLU A 385 -9.38 -15.76 -8.52
CA GLU A 385 -8.93 -17.04 -7.94
C GLU A 385 -9.33 -17.17 -6.45
N ASN A 386 -9.37 -16.05 -5.73
CA ASN A 386 -9.59 -15.98 -4.29
C ASN A 386 -10.74 -15.02 -3.94
N PRO A 387 -11.99 -15.52 -3.87
CA PRO A 387 -13.16 -14.70 -3.55
C PRO A 387 -13.13 -14.07 -2.15
N ALA A 388 -12.45 -14.71 -1.20
CA ALA A 388 -12.33 -14.21 0.17
C ALA A 388 -11.49 -12.92 0.18
N GLN A 389 -10.30 -12.98 -0.46
CA GLN A 389 -9.45 -11.80 -0.65
C GLN A 389 -10.15 -10.67 -1.41
N TYR A 390 -10.98 -10.98 -2.41
CA TYR A 390 -11.77 -9.94 -3.09
C TYR A 390 -12.76 -9.24 -2.16
N VAL A 391 -13.42 -9.95 -1.24
CA VAL A 391 -14.32 -9.35 -0.25
C VAL A 391 -13.50 -8.52 0.75
N ALA A 392 -12.42 -9.09 1.29
CA ALA A 392 -11.53 -8.41 2.23
C ALA A 392 -10.96 -7.11 1.62
N ASP A 393 -10.40 -7.14 0.41
CA ASP A 393 -9.79 -5.97 -0.22
C ASP A 393 -10.80 -4.85 -0.54
N GLU A 394 -12.08 -5.19 -0.75
CA GLU A 394 -13.14 -4.22 -1.01
C GLU A 394 -13.77 -3.64 0.28
N GLU A 395 -13.54 -4.26 1.43
CA GLU A 395 -14.11 -3.87 2.74
C GLU A 395 -13.05 -3.30 3.69
N ASP A 396 -11.81 -3.79 3.63
CA ASP A 396 -10.67 -3.36 4.42
C ASP A 396 -9.84 -2.27 3.73
N ASN A 397 -9.18 -1.42 4.53
CA ASN A 397 -8.25 -0.40 4.04
C ASN A 397 -6.93 -1.02 3.56
N THR A 398 -6.95 -1.66 2.39
CA THR A 398 -5.73 -2.10 1.71
C THR A 398 -4.91 -0.91 1.21
N PHE A 399 -3.58 -1.02 1.29
CA PHE A 399 -2.68 0.05 0.87
C PHE A 399 -2.23 -0.16 -0.58
N THR A 400 -3.10 0.23 -1.53
CA THR A 400 -2.84 0.14 -2.98
C THR A 400 -2.99 1.49 -3.66
N VAL A 401 -2.46 1.62 -4.88
CA VAL A 401 -2.68 2.83 -5.70
C VAL A 401 -4.15 3.03 -6.01
N ARG A 402 -4.90 1.94 -6.19
CA ARG A 402 -6.34 1.96 -6.43
C ARG A 402 -7.11 2.57 -5.26
N VAL A 403 -6.88 2.08 -4.03
CA VAL A 403 -7.50 2.64 -2.82
C VAL A 403 -7.05 4.08 -2.57
N SER A 404 -5.77 4.39 -2.81
CA SER A 404 -5.26 5.75 -2.73
C SER A 404 -6.00 6.71 -3.69
N GLY A 405 -6.44 6.21 -4.86
CA GLY A 405 -7.28 6.94 -5.79
C GLY A 405 -8.67 7.27 -5.24
N GLU A 406 -9.31 6.32 -4.55
CA GLU A 406 -10.60 6.55 -3.87
C GLU A 406 -10.47 7.61 -2.78
N LEU A 407 -9.43 7.52 -1.95
CA LEU A 407 -9.15 8.50 -0.89
C LEU A 407 -8.83 9.89 -1.44
N LEU A 408 -8.16 9.97 -2.60
CA LEU A 408 -7.92 11.24 -3.28
C LEU A 408 -9.23 11.84 -3.82
N ILE A 409 -10.12 11.02 -4.39
CA ILE A 409 -11.46 11.49 -4.80
C ILE A 409 -12.21 12.06 -3.60
N ASP A 410 -12.22 11.36 -2.47
CA ASP A 410 -12.88 11.85 -1.25
C ASP A 410 -12.26 13.17 -0.78
N SER A 411 -10.93 13.29 -0.81
CA SER A 411 -10.22 14.54 -0.48
C SER A 411 -10.62 15.69 -1.43
N LEU A 412 -10.76 15.42 -2.73
CA LEU A 412 -11.23 16.40 -3.72
C LEU A 412 -12.69 16.80 -3.48
N MET A 413 -13.57 15.86 -3.13
CA MET A 413 -14.96 16.14 -2.80
C MET A 413 -15.07 17.01 -1.55
N GLN A 414 -14.29 16.72 -0.51
CA GLN A 414 -14.24 17.53 0.70
C GLN A 414 -13.73 18.95 0.43
N ALA A 415 -12.73 19.09 -0.45
CA ALA A 415 -12.12 20.39 -0.75
C ALA A 415 -12.92 21.27 -1.74
N PHE A 416 -13.60 20.67 -2.72
CA PHE A 416 -14.23 21.38 -3.84
C PHE A 416 -15.73 21.09 -4.04
N ASN A 417 -16.32 20.14 -3.31
CA ASN A 417 -17.74 19.81 -3.32
C ASN A 417 -18.28 19.59 -4.75
N LEU A 418 -19.37 20.27 -5.15
CA LEU A 418 -20.01 20.11 -6.47
C LEU A 418 -19.07 20.35 -7.66
N GLU A 419 -18.00 21.14 -7.50
CA GLU A 419 -17.03 21.35 -8.58
C GLU A 419 -16.17 20.10 -8.82
N ALA A 420 -15.75 19.41 -7.76
CA ALA A 420 -15.09 18.11 -7.89
C ALA A 420 -16.05 17.06 -8.44
N ALA A 421 -17.30 17.04 -7.97
CA ALA A 421 -18.32 16.12 -8.51
C ALA A 421 -18.51 16.31 -10.02
N ARG A 422 -18.57 17.55 -10.51
CA ARG A 422 -18.67 17.85 -11.94
C ARG A 422 -17.42 17.43 -12.71
N ALA A 423 -16.24 17.78 -12.22
CA ALA A 423 -14.98 17.42 -12.87
C ALA A 423 -14.79 15.89 -12.95
N LEU A 424 -15.17 15.17 -11.91
CA LEU A 424 -15.11 13.71 -11.88
C LEU A 424 -16.17 13.08 -12.79
N MET A 425 -17.38 13.63 -12.87
CA MET A 425 -18.38 13.18 -13.86
C MET A 425 -17.89 13.38 -15.30
N ASP A 426 -17.25 14.51 -15.60
CA ASP A 426 -16.66 14.77 -16.92
C ASP A 426 -15.53 13.76 -17.23
N ALA A 427 -14.70 13.42 -16.24
CA ALA A 427 -13.68 12.38 -16.36
C ALA A 427 -14.26 10.98 -16.58
N VAL A 428 -15.30 10.60 -15.82
CA VAL A 428 -16.01 9.31 -15.94
C VAL A 428 -16.65 9.15 -17.32
N GLU A 429 -17.32 10.18 -17.83
CA GLU A 429 -17.93 10.15 -19.16
C GLU A 429 -16.85 10.05 -20.26
N ARG A 430 -15.73 10.77 -20.13
CA ARG A 430 -14.61 10.65 -21.06
C ARG A 430 -13.99 9.25 -21.04
N ARG A 431 -13.74 8.70 -19.84
CA ARG A 431 -13.19 7.35 -19.65
C ARG A 431 -14.14 6.27 -20.21
N THR A 432 -15.44 6.45 -20.04
CA THR A 432 -16.48 5.60 -20.64
C THR A 432 -16.43 5.62 -22.17
N GLN A 433 -16.30 6.80 -22.79
CA GLN A 433 -16.21 6.92 -24.24
C GLN A 433 -14.94 6.26 -24.78
N GLU A 434 -13.82 6.40 -24.09
CA GLU A 434 -12.56 5.74 -24.45
C GLU A 434 -12.65 4.22 -24.29
N ALA A 435 -13.31 3.72 -23.25
CA ALA A 435 -13.59 2.30 -23.10
C ALA A 435 -14.45 1.76 -24.26
N ALA A 436 -15.49 2.49 -24.67
CA ALA A 436 -16.33 2.12 -25.80
C ALA A 436 -15.54 2.11 -27.13
N ALA A 437 -14.65 3.08 -27.34
CA ALA A 437 -13.77 3.12 -28.51
C ALA A 437 -12.76 1.96 -28.51
N SER A 438 -12.17 1.66 -27.35
CA SER A 438 -11.27 0.52 -27.13
C SER A 438 -11.96 -0.81 -27.41
N GLN A 439 -13.20 -0.96 -26.93
CA GLN A 439 -14.05 -2.13 -27.20
C GLN A 439 -14.36 -2.26 -28.70
N ALA A 440 -14.75 -1.17 -29.37
CA ALA A 440 -15.02 -1.16 -30.81
C ALA A 440 -13.77 -1.48 -31.65
N ALA A 441 -12.58 -1.16 -31.14
CA ALA A 441 -11.30 -1.52 -31.74
C ALA A 441 -10.86 -2.96 -31.43
N GLY A 442 -11.63 -3.72 -30.64
CA GLY A 442 -11.32 -5.11 -30.28
C GLY A 442 -10.17 -5.28 -29.29
N GLN A 443 -9.83 -4.23 -28.52
CA GLN A 443 -8.78 -4.30 -27.51
C GLN A 443 -9.29 -5.01 -26.25
N ALA A 444 -8.61 -6.05 -25.78
CA ALA A 444 -9.08 -6.86 -24.64
C ALA A 444 -9.25 -6.04 -23.34
N GLY A 445 -8.37 -5.07 -23.08
CA GLY A 445 -8.31 -4.29 -21.84
C GLY A 445 -9.37 -3.20 -21.67
N TRP A 446 -10.29 -3.04 -22.63
CA TRP A 446 -11.33 -2.00 -22.60
C TRP A 446 -12.13 -2.01 -21.30
N TRP A 447 -12.35 -3.19 -20.71
CA TRP A 447 -13.14 -3.36 -19.50
C TRP A 447 -12.50 -2.72 -18.27
N LYS A 448 -11.16 -2.62 -18.20
CA LYS A 448 -10.44 -1.98 -17.07
C LYS A 448 -10.75 -0.48 -17.01
N LEU A 449 -10.81 0.16 -18.18
CA LEU A 449 -11.20 1.58 -18.32
C LEU A 449 -12.66 1.79 -17.87
N ARG A 450 -13.56 0.92 -18.34
CA ARG A 450 -14.99 0.98 -17.96
C ARG A 450 -15.16 0.74 -16.46
N GLU A 451 -14.51 -0.28 -15.91
CA GLU A 451 -14.59 -0.65 -14.49
C GLU A 451 -14.10 0.48 -13.58
N ALA A 452 -12.95 1.09 -13.88
CA ALA A 452 -12.42 2.21 -13.12
C ALA A 452 -13.36 3.43 -13.14
N ALA A 453 -14.00 3.69 -14.28
CA ALA A 453 -15.00 4.74 -14.40
C ALA A 453 -16.23 4.47 -13.51
N LEU A 454 -16.69 3.21 -13.42
CA LEU A 454 -17.79 2.82 -12.52
C LEU A 454 -17.39 2.90 -11.04
N LEU A 455 -16.16 2.51 -10.68
CA LEU A 455 -15.64 2.67 -9.31
C LEU A 455 -15.62 4.16 -8.92
N ALA A 456 -15.01 5.00 -9.75
CA ALA A 456 -14.91 6.44 -9.48
C ALA A 456 -16.28 7.11 -9.38
N LEU A 457 -17.23 6.70 -10.24
CA LEU A 457 -18.62 7.14 -10.15
C LEU A 457 -19.24 6.77 -8.80
N GLY A 458 -19.00 5.55 -8.32
CA GLY A 458 -19.44 5.08 -7.01
C GLY A 458 -18.87 5.87 -5.83
N CYS A 459 -17.62 6.33 -5.94
CA CYS A 459 -16.99 7.20 -4.94
C CYS A 459 -17.71 8.56 -4.81
N CYS A 460 -18.13 9.16 -5.94
CA CYS A 460 -18.93 10.39 -5.93
C CYS A 460 -20.24 10.26 -5.14
N THR A 461 -20.83 9.06 -5.10
CA THR A 461 -22.20 8.84 -4.62
C THR A 461 -22.39 9.17 -3.15
N ALA A 462 -21.37 8.88 -2.33
CA ALA A 462 -21.37 9.13 -0.90
C ALA A 462 -21.20 10.63 -0.57
N SER A 463 -20.57 11.38 -1.47
CA SER A 463 -20.27 12.80 -1.30
C SER A 463 -21.34 13.73 -1.88
N PHE A 464 -22.31 13.22 -2.64
CA PHE A 464 -23.50 14.02 -2.96
C PHE A 464 -24.26 14.29 -1.66
N PRO A 465 -24.56 15.55 -1.32
CA PRO A 465 -25.14 15.90 -0.02
C PRO A 465 -26.40 15.07 0.26
N ALA A 466 -26.27 14.13 1.20
CA ALA A 466 -27.28 13.34 1.89
C ALA A 466 -28.60 13.12 1.14
N GLY A 467 -28.56 12.47 -0.02
CA GLY A 467 -29.75 12.21 -0.83
C GLY A 467 -30.31 13.50 -1.41
N LEU A 468 -30.53 13.50 -2.72
CA LEU A 468 -30.98 14.65 -3.49
C LEU A 468 -32.44 15.09 -3.19
N ALA A 469 -32.93 14.83 -1.98
CA ALA A 469 -34.32 14.93 -1.58
C ALA A 469 -34.67 16.17 -0.75
N ASP A 470 -33.73 16.95 -0.18
CA ASP A 470 -34.14 18.17 0.52
C ASP A 470 -33.06 19.26 0.60
N VAL A 471 -33.02 20.13 -0.41
CA VAL A 471 -32.43 21.48 -0.27
C VAL A 471 -33.57 22.50 -0.44
N ARG A 472 -34.40 22.64 0.59
CA ARG A 472 -35.27 23.81 0.75
C ARG A 472 -34.46 24.93 1.40
N GLY A 473 -33.94 25.85 0.58
CA GLY A 473 -33.23 27.03 1.08
C GLY A 473 -33.22 28.16 0.05
N GLY A 474 -34.04 29.20 0.30
CA GLY A 474 -34.23 30.34 -0.59
C GLY A 474 -32.99 31.22 -0.80
N GLY A 475 -32.81 31.70 -2.03
CA GLY A 475 -31.82 32.70 -2.42
C GLY A 475 -31.12 32.39 -3.76
N GLY A 476 -30.66 33.41 -4.49
CA GLY A 476 -30.08 33.28 -5.84
C GLY A 476 -28.83 32.41 -5.99
N ARG A 477 -28.10 32.11 -4.89
CA ARG A 477 -27.00 31.11 -4.88
C ARG A 477 -27.52 29.67 -4.85
N GLY A 478 -28.68 29.43 -4.24
CA GLY A 478 -29.33 28.12 -4.19
C GLY A 478 -29.76 27.64 -5.57
N HIS A 479 -30.27 28.52 -6.43
CA HIS A 479 -30.69 28.15 -7.80
C HIS A 479 -29.56 27.61 -8.68
N ARG A 480 -28.34 28.18 -8.61
CA ARG A 480 -27.20 27.67 -9.39
C ARG A 480 -26.74 26.30 -8.90
N GLN A 481 -26.65 26.13 -7.58
CA GLN A 481 -26.31 24.83 -6.99
C GLN A 481 -27.37 23.78 -7.33
N GLN A 482 -28.65 24.13 -7.27
CA GLN A 482 -29.75 23.23 -7.59
C GLN A 482 -29.77 22.84 -9.08
N ALA A 483 -29.43 23.76 -9.99
CA ALA A 483 -29.26 23.45 -11.40
C ALA A 483 -28.08 22.50 -11.66
N THR A 484 -26.93 22.73 -11.01
CA THR A 484 -25.78 21.80 -11.09
C THR A 484 -26.12 20.42 -10.54
N ILE A 485 -26.83 20.37 -9.42
CA ILE A 485 -27.30 19.14 -8.82
C ILE A 485 -28.23 18.37 -9.78
N ALA A 486 -29.21 19.05 -10.38
CA ALA A 486 -30.13 18.44 -11.34
C ALA A 486 -29.41 17.92 -12.61
N ASP A 487 -28.42 18.67 -13.11
CA ASP A 487 -27.57 18.24 -14.21
C ASP A 487 -26.82 16.94 -13.86
N LEU A 488 -26.14 16.90 -12.72
CA LEU A 488 -25.41 15.73 -12.25
C LEU A 488 -26.34 14.51 -12.08
N GLN A 489 -27.54 14.71 -11.52
CA GLN A 489 -28.55 13.64 -11.44
C GLN A 489 -28.94 13.10 -12.82
N SER A 490 -29.19 13.99 -13.78
CA SER A 490 -29.60 13.57 -15.13
C SER A 490 -28.51 12.78 -15.84
N ARG A 491 -27.24 13.16 -15.66
CA ARG A 491 -26.07 12.45 -16.18
C ARG A 491 -25.93 11.08 -15.53
N LEU A 492 -26.09 11.03 -14.22
CA LEU A 492 -26.03 9.79 -13.45
C LEU A 492 -27.13 8.80 -13.85
N GLN A 493 -28.37 9.28 -14.05
CA GLN A 493 -29.46 8.43 -14.57
C GLN A 493 -29.14 7.85 -15.95
N ARG A 494 -28.58 8.65 -16.85
CA ARG A 494 -28.15 8.16 -18.18
C ARG A 494 -27.08 7.08 -18.08
N LEU A 495 -26.12 7.22 -17.17
CA LEU A 495 -25.09 6.20 -16.94
C LEU A 495 -25.68 4.93 -16.33
N VAL A 496 -26.63 5.02 -15.39
CA VAL A 496 -27.34 3.84 -14.85
C VAL A 496 -28.10 3.11 -15.95
N ASP A 497 -28.82 3.85 -16.81
CA ASP A 497 -29.53 3.27 -17.96
C ASP A 497 -28.56 2.58 -18.93
N GLU A 498 -27.38 3.17 -19.14
CA GLU A 498 -26.32 2.56 -19.95
C GLU A 498 -25.81 1.26 -19.31
N VAL A 499 -25.44 1.27 -18.03
CA VAL A 499 -24.95 0.09 -17.28
C VAL A 499 -25.97 -1.06 -17.33
N LEU A 500 -27.24 -0.75 -17.15
CA LEU A 500 -28.32 -1.73 -17.26
C LEU A 500 -28.40 -2.36 -18.66
N ARG A 501 -28.25 -1.52 -19.70
CA ARG A 501 -28.34 -1.93 -21.09
C ARG A 501 -27.09 -2.64 -21.60
N THR A 502 -25.90 -2.30 -21.11
CA THR A 502 -24.64 -2.86 -21.63
C THR A 502 -24.08 -3.94 -20.72
N ASP A 503 -23.86 -3.58 -19.46
CA ASP A 503 -22.99 -4.33 -18.54
C ASP A 503 -23.79 -5.46 -17.85
N LEU A 504 -25.08 -5.23 -17.57
CA LEU A 504 -25.95 -6.19 -16.87
C LEU A 504 -26.89 -6.99 -17.80
N GLN A 505 -27.15 -6.51 -19.03
CA GLN A 505 -28.07 -7.19 -19.95
C GLN A 505 -27.59 -8.62 -20.30
N VAL A 506 -26.27 -8.82 -20.39
CA VAL A 506 -25.66 -10.11 -20.71
C VAL A 506 -26.02 -11.17 -19.67
N ILE A 507 -26.06 -10.82 -18.39
CA ILE A 507 -26.42 -11.76 -17.32
C ILE A 507 -27.91 -12.12 -17.37
N ILE A 508 -28.77 -11.14 -17.63
CA ILE A 508 -30.21 -11.37 -17.74
C ILE A 508 -30.53 -12.32 -18.91
N ALA A 509 -29.77 -12.24 -20.01
CA ALA A 509 -29.94 -13.10 -21.18
C ALA A 509 -29.41 -14.54 -21.01
N VAL A 510 -28.50 -14.77 -20.06
CA VAL A 510 -27.86 -16.09 -19.81
C VAL A 510 -28.74 -17.01 -18.96
N VAL A 511 -29.77 -16.49 -18.28
CA VAL A 511 -30.74 -17.32 -17.55
C VAL A 511 -31.74 -17.91 -18.54
N PRO A 512 -31.82 -19.24 -18.70
CA PRO A 512 -32.87 -19.86 -19.50
C PRO A 512 -34.19 -19.77 -18.72
N GLY A 513 -34.93 -18.67 -18.93
CA GLY A 513 -36.31 -18.51 -18.51
C GLY A 513 -37.24 -18.76 -19.67
N GLU A 514 -37.94 -19.91 -19.64
CA GLU A 514 -39.16 -20.27 -20.36
C GLU A 514 -39.71 -19.24 -21.36
N ARG A 515 -39.15 -19.20 -22.57
CA ARG A 515 -39.82 -18.59 -23.75
C ARG A 515 -39.64 -19.47 -24.98
N GLU A 516 -40.15 -20.70 -24.91
CA GLU A 516 -40.54 -21.46 -26.09
C GLU A 516 -42.03 -21.79 -26.02
N ALA A 517 -42.84 -20.80 -26.35
CA ALA A 517 -44.10 -21.06 -27.01
C ALA A 517 -44.33 -19.92 -28.02
N SER A 518 -44.32 -20.29 -29.29
CA SER A 518 -44.73 -19.49 -30.45
C SER A 518 -43.89 -18.25 -30.79
N ARG A 519 -42.87 -18.44 -31.64
CA ARG A 519 -42.69 -17.65 -32.87
C ARG A 519 -41.67 -18.32 -33.79
N GLU A 520 -42.13 -18.64 -34.99
CA GLU A 520 -41.35 -19.21 -36.09
C GLU A 520 -40.15 -18.33 -36.44
N THR A 521 -38.98 -18.93 -36.51
CA THR A 521 -37.76 -18.36 -37.07
C THR A 521 -37.84 -18.24 -38.60
N PRO A 522 -37.38 -17.13 -39.22
CA PRO A 522 -36.71 -17.20 -40.49
C PRO A 522 -35.20 -17.30 -40.28
N ARG A 523 -34.62 -18.36 -40.85
CA ARG A 523 -33.18 -18.60 -41.00
C ARG A 523 -32.51 -17.38 -41.65
N HIS A 524 -31.35 -16.94 -41.16
CA HIS A 524 -30.15 -16.69 -41.98
C HIS A 524 -28.93 -16.28 -41.13
N GLN A 525 -27.79 -16.89 -41.49
CA GLN A 525 -26.38 -16.52 -41.22
C GLN A 525 -25.81 -16.71 -39.80
N CYS A 526 -25.47 -17.97 -39.51
CA CYS A 526 -24.35 -18.31 -38.64
C CYS A 526 -23.09 -18.41 -39.52
N CYS A 527 -22.12 -17.49 -39.34
CA CYS A 527 -20.82 -17.55 -40.00
C CYS A 527 -19.94 -18.63 -39.33
N GLN A 528 -19.19 -19.31 -40.19
CA GLN A 528 -18.47 -20.55 -39.96
C GLN A 528 -17.35 -20.41 -38.93
N ILE A 529 -17.31 -21.37 -38.00
CA ILE A 529 -16.17 -21.65 -37.12
C ILE A 529 -15.22 -22.53 -37.93
N GLU A 530 -14.09 -21.98 -38.39
CA GLU A 530 -12.97 -22.78 -38.87
C GLU A 530 -12.07 -23.18 -37.69
N SER A 531 -11.80 -24.48 -37.67
CA SER A 531 -11.01 -25.24 -36.71
C SER A 531 -9.58 -24.74 -36.57
N TRP A 532 -9.13 -24.48 -35.34
CA TRP A 532 -7.71 -24.45 -35.01
C TRP A 532 -7.33 -25.80 -34.39
N SER A 533 -6.49 -26.53 -35.12
CA SER A 533 -5.89 -27.81 -34.74
C SER A 533 -4.95 -27.66 -33.54
N PHE A 534 -5.17 -28.50 -32.54
CA PHE A 534 -4.29 -28.72 -31.40
C PHE A 534 -2.85 -29.04 -31.84
N VAL A 535 -1.88 -28.28 -31.36
CA VAL A 535 -0.50 -28.76 -31.17
C VAL A 535 -0.23 -28.77 -29.67
N THR A 536 0.05 -29.98 -29.19
CA THR A 536 0.31 -30.36 -27.81
C THR A 536 1.73 -29.97 -27.39
N THR A 537 1.86 -29.02 -26.45
CA THR A 537 2.99 -28.95 -25.50
C THR A 537 2.52 -28.35 -24.18
N GLY A 538 2.86 -29.02 -23.08
CA GLY A 538 2.31 -28.78 -21.75
C GLY A 538 2.59 -27.39 -21.19
N THR A 539 1.52 -26.61 -21.03
CA THR A 539 1.40 -25.46 -20.13
C THR A 539 0.03 -25.53 -19.46
N PRO A 540 -0.11 -25.17 -18.17
CA PRO A 540 -1.42 -25.14 -17.52
C PRO A 540 -2.27 -24.07 -18.20
N VAL A 541 -3.38 -24.47 -18.81
CA VAL A 541 -4.36 -23.56 -19.40
C VAL A 541 -4.98 -22.74 -18.26
N PRO A 542 -4.89 -21.40 -18.25
CA PRO A 542 -5.43 -20.60 -17.16
C PRO A 542 -6.96 -20.67 -17.14
N ILE A 543 -7.52 -20.74 -15.93
CA ILE A 543 -8.96 -20.83 -15.61
C ILE A 543 -9.79 -19.73 -16.32
N VAL A 544 -9.16 -18.62 -16.68
CA VAL A 544 -9.70 -17.50 -17.47
C VAL A 544 -10.37 -17.94 -18.77
N THR A 545 -9.84 -18.95 -19.48
CA THR A 545 -10.41 -19.39 -20.77
C THR A 545 -11.75 -20.13 -20.62
N SER A 546 -12.03 -20.68 -19.44
CA SER A 546 -13.29 -21.36 -19.13
C SER A 546 -14.38 -20.40 -18.63
N LEU A 547 -14.02 -19.31 -17.94
CA LEU A 547 -14.97 -18.30 -17.40
C LEU A 547 -15.61 -17.46 -18.52
N ILE A 548 -14.88 -17.21 -19.60
CA ILE A 548 -15.34 -16.50 -20.83
C ILE A 548 -16.47 -17.27 -21.55
N ARG A 549 -16.66 -18.56 -21.25
CA ARG A 549 -17.59 -19.44 -21.98
C ARG A 549 -19.05 -19.36 -21.50
N ILE A 550 -19.32 -18.86 -20.30
CA ILE A 550 -20.66 -18.86 -19.67
C ILE A 550 -21.38 -17.51 -19.81
N LEU A 551 -20.67 -16.39 -19.65
CA LEU A 551 -21.21 -15.03 -19.80
C LEU A 551 -21.18 -14.55 -21.27
N GLY A 552 -20.73 -15.40 -22.20
CA GLY A 552 -20.39 -15.01 -23.56
C GLY A 552 -19.02 -14.29 -23.63
N PRO A 553 -18.37 -14.28 -24.81
CA PRO A 553 -16.98 -13.86 -24.98
C PRO A 553 -16.70 -12.36 -24.76
N LEU A 554 -17.64 -11.58 -24.25
CA LEU A 554 -17.64 -10.11 -24.40
C LEU A 554 -17.50 -9.32 -23.10
N ILE A 555 -17.79 -9.85 -21.90
CA ILE A 555 -17.75 -9.02 -20.66
C ILE A 555 -17.02 -9.73 -19.51
N ASN A 556 -16.05 -9.02 -18.91
CA ASN A 556 -15.27 -9.48 -17.78
C ASN A 556 -16.14 -9.58 -16.49
N PRO A 557 -16.07 -10.67 -15.70
CA PRO A 557 -16.88 -10.84 -14.49
C PRO A 557 -16.68 -9.73 -13.43
N LEU A 558 -15.48 -9.17 -13.33
CA LEU A 558 -15.15 -8.09 -12.39
C LEU A 558 -15.86 -6.80 -12.77
N LEU A 559 -15.98 -6.51 -14.07
CA LEU A 559 -16.76 -5.37 -14.56
C LEU A 559 -18.25 -5.54 -14.21
N VAL A 560 -18.79 -6.74 -14.37
CA VAL A 560 -20.20 -6.99 -14.01
C VAL A 560 -20.43 -6.89 -12.50
N GLY A 561 -19.53 -7.45 -11.70
CA GLY A 561 -19.53 -7.29 -10.24
C GLY A 561 -19.51 -5.80 -9.84
N ARG A 562 -18.65 -5.00 -10.48
CA ARG A 562 -18.59 -3.55 -10.26
C ARG A 562 -19.86 -2.82 -10.69
N ALA A 563 -20.47 -3.19 -11.80
CA ALA A 563 -21.74 -2.63 -12.26
C ALA A 563 -22.87 -2.88 -11.24
N MET A 564 -22.95 -4.08 -10.67
CA MET A 564 -23.89 -4.40 -9.59
C MET A 564 -23.58 -3.63 -8.31
N TRP A 565 -22.30 -3.54 -7.91
CA TRP A 565 -21.87 -2.73 -6.78
C TRP A 565 -22.27 -1.26 -6.93
N LEU A 566 -22.07 -0.67 -8.11
CA LEU A 566 -22.46 0.70 -8.39
C LEU A 566 -23.98 0.87 -8.26
N ALA A 567 -24.75 -0.06 -8.84
CA ALA A 567 -26.21 -0.02 -8.73
C ALA A 567 -26.70 -0.08 -7.28
N ALA A 568 -26.07 -0.91 -6.44
CA ALA A 568 -26.34 -0.98 -5.01
C ALA A 568 -26.07 0.36 -4.30
N ARG A 569 -24.94 1.02 -4.60
CA ARG A 569 -24.60 2.33 -4.02
C ARG A 569 -25.52 3.46 -4.50
N LEU A 570 -25.98 3.38 -5.74
CA LEU A 570 -26.91 4.34 -6.33
C LEU A 570 -28.36 4.14 -5.90
N GLN A 571 -28.64 3.18 -5.02
CA GLN A 571 -29.99 2.90 -4.53
C GLN A 571 -30.82 4.16 -4.24
N PRO A 572 -30.33 5.21 -3.51
CA PRO A 572 -31.16 6.36 -3.12
C PRO A 572 -31.74 7.16 -4.30
N ILE A 573 -31.18 7.00 -5.49
CA ILE A 573 -31.58 7.76 -6.68
C ILE A 573 -32.22 6.89 -7.76
N LEU A 574 -32.23 5.56 -7.61
CA LEU A 574 -32.80 4.66 -8.61
C LEU A 574 -34.29 4.90 -8.79
N ARG A 575 -34.72 4.98 -10.04
CA ARG A 575 -36.14 5.08 -10.39
C ARG A 575 -36.83 3.72 -10.20
N PRO A 576 -38.14 3.67 -9.88
CA PRO A 576 -38.86 2.41 -9.68
C PRO A 576 -38.79 1.44 -10.87
N ASP A 577 -38.73 1.95 -12.10
CA ASP A 577 -38.58 1.16 -13.34
C ASP A 577 -37.21 0.49 -13.49
N GLN A 578 -36.17 0.98 -12.79
CA GLN A 578 -34.82 0.42 -12.81
C GLN A 578 -34.64 -0.67 -11.74
N GLN A 579 -35.40 -0.63 -10.64
CA GLN A 579 -35.22 -1.53 -9.49
C GLN A 579 -35.54 -3.00 -9.83
N GLY A 580 -36.62 -3.24 -10.59
CA GLY A 580 -37.01 -4.59 -11.02
C GLY A 580 -35.94 -5.26 -11.89
N PRO A 581 -35.48 -4.63 -12.99
CA PRO A 581 -34.38 -5.14 -13.81
C PRO A 581 -33.09 -5.41 -13.03
N LEU A 582 -32.74 -4.57 -12.05
CA LEU A 582 -31.56 -4.79 -11.20
C LEU A 582 -31.70 -6.01 -10.30
N LEU A 583 -32.87 -6.21 -9.70
CA LEU A 583 -33.15 -7.43 -8.91
C LEU A 583 -33.17 -8.68 -9.79
N ALA A 584 -33.70 -8.59 -11.01
CA ALA A 584 -33.62 -9.70 -11.96
C ALA A 584 -32.18 -10.03 -12.33
N ALA A 585 -31.32 -9.02 -12.54
CA ALA A 585 -29.89 -9.20 -12.75
C ALA A 585 -29.20 -9.82 -11.53
N ALA A 586 -29.57 -9.43 -10.31
CA ALA A 586 -29.05 -10.04 -9.08
C ALA A 586 -29.49 -11.51 -8.94
N ALA A 587 -30.76 -11.82 -9.19
CA ALA A 587 -31.28 -13.19 -9.17
C ALA A 587 -30.52 -14.09 -10.17
N ALA A 588 -30.28 -13.56 -11.38
CA ALA A 588 -29.46 -14.22 -12.39
C ALA A 588 -27.99 -14.36 -11.97
N GLY A 589 -27.42 -13.32 -11.34
CA GLY A 589 -26.04 -13.27 -10.84
C GLY A 589 -25.74 -14.29 -9.73
N LEU A 590 -26.75 -14.68 -8.95
CA LEU A 590 -26.62 -15.70 -7.90
C LEU A 590 -26.61 -17.14 -8.43
N ASN A 591 -26.66 -17.34 -9.76
CA ASN A 591 -26.53 -18.67 -10.36
C ASN A 591 -25.19 -19.33 -9.97
N SER A 592 -25.23 -20.61 -9.58
CA SER A 592 -24.06 -21.36 -9.11
C SER A 592 -22.92 -21.40 -10.11
N ASN A 593 -23.20 -21.28 -11.40
CA ASN A 593 -22.20 -21.38 -12.48
C ASN A 593 -21.48 -20.06 -12.78
N LEU A 594 -21.87 -18.95 -12.15
CA LEU A 594 -21.25 -17.65 -12.39
C LEU A 594 -20.01 -17.42 -11.49
N PRO A 595 -19.06 -16.57 -11.91
CA PRO A 595 -17.85 -16.28 -11.15
C PRO A 595 -18.16 -15.51 -9.86
N SER A 596 -17.30 -15.66 -8.85
CA SER A 596 -17.54 -15.08 -7.52
C SER A 596 -17.73 -13.56 -7.50
N PRO A 597 -17.01 -12.74 -8.29
CA PRO A 597 -17.26 -11.30 -8.31
C PRO A 597 -18.69 -10.91 -8.69
N VAL A 598 -19.33 -11.69 -9.58
CA VAL A 598 -20.73 -11.48 -9.98
C VAL A 598 -21.68 -11.82 -8.83
N LYS A 599 -21.43 -12.94 -8.15
CA LYS A 599 -22.23 -13.39 -6.99
C LYS A 599 -22.15 -12.39 -5.85
N ILE A 600 -20.95 -11.87 -5.56
CA ILE A 600 -20.70 -10.83 -4.54
C ILE A 600 -21.44 -9.54 -4.92
N GLY A 601 -21.36 -9.10 -6.17
CA GLY A 601 -22.13 -7.96 -6.67
C GLY A 601 -23.64 -8.16 -6.51
N ALA A 602 -24.15 -9.35 -6.82
CA ALA A 602 -25.56 -9.69 -6.68
C ALA A 602 -26.03 -9.66 -5.21
N CYS A 603 -25.22 -10.18 -4.28
CA CYS A 603 -25.43 -10.08 -2.84
C CYS A 603 -25.58 -8.61 -2.40
N ARG A 604 -24.66 -7.72 -2.82
CA ARG A 604 -24.71 -6.28 -2.52
C ARG A 604 -25.97 -5.58 -3.05
N VAL A 605 -26.40 -5.92 -4.28
CA VAL A 605 -27.66 -5.42 -4.85
C VAL A 605 -28.87 -5.90 -4.04
N LEU A 606 -28.88 -7.17 -3.66
CA LEU A 606 -29.97 -7.77 -2.91
C LEU A 606 -30.08 -7.17 -1.51
N ALA A 607 -28.96 -7.03 -0.79
CA ALA A 607 -28.91 -6.40 0.52
C ALA A 607 -29.46 -4.95 0.51
N SER A 608 -29.16 -4.19 -0.55
CA SER A 608 -29.54 -2.78 -0.67
C SER A 608 -30.95 -2.55 -1.22
N LEU A 609 -31.41 -3.36 -2.19
CA LEU A 609 -32.69 -3.16 -2.88
C LEU A 609 -33.85 -3.96 -2.31
N ALA A 610 -33.63 -5.14 -1.72
CA ALA A 610 -34.72 -5.99 -1.24
C ALA A 610 -35.70 -5.26 -0.31
N PRO A 611 -35.28 -4.40 0.65
CA PRO A 611 -36.21 -3.68 1.52
C PRO A 611 -37.14 -2.66 0.84
N ARG A 612 -36.88 -2.32 -0.42
CA ARG A 612 -37.48 -1.15 -1.09
C ARG A 612 -38.32 -1.51 -2.30
N VAL A 613 -38.28 -2.76 -2.73
CA VAL A 613 -39.05 -3.22 -3.88
C VAL A 613 -40.38 -3.80 -3.41
N PRO A 614 -41.49 -3.58 -4.13
CA PRO A 614 -42.77 -4.19 -3.81
C PRO A 614 -42.67 -5.71 -3.69
N GLY A 615 -43.37 -6.28 -2.70
CA GLY A 615 -43.39 -7.72 -2.43
C GLY A 615 -43.82 -8.57 -3.63
N GLU A 616 -44.61 -8.03 -4.56
CA GLU A 616 -45.00 -8.72 -5.80
C GLU A 616 -43.80 -9.03 -6.71
N VAL A 617 -42.90 -8.06 -6.90
CA VAL A 617 -41.71 -8.21 -7.73
C VAL A 617 -40.72 -9.15 -7.05
N LEU A 618 -40.51 -8.99 -5.73
CA LEU A 618 -39.69 -9.90 -4.95
C LEU A 618 -40.21 -11.34 -4.97
N GLY A 619 -41.52 -11.53 -4.78
CA GLY A 619 -42.16 -12.84 -4.76
C GLY A 619 -41.97 -13.62 -6.07
N SER A 620 -41.97 -12.92 -7.22
CA SER A 620 -41.70 -13.53 -8.52
C SER A 620 -40.26 -14.01 -8.72
N LEU A 621 -39.30 -13.47 -7.97
CA LEU A 621 -37.88 -13.82 -8.03
C LEU A 621 -37.41 -14.65 -6.82
N ALA A 622 -38.26 -14.81 -5.81
CA ALA A 622 -37.88 -15.31 -4.49
C ALA A 622 -37.23 -16.71 -4.55
N ASP A 623 -37.78 -17.64 -5.32
CA ASP A 623 -37.26 -19.01 -5.40
C ASP A 623 -35.83 -19.02 -6.00
N SER A 624 -35.57 -18.16 -7.00
CA SER A 624 -34.23 -17.98 -7.59
C SER A 624 -33.26 -17.33 -6.59
N LEU A 625 -33.70 -16.32 -5.85
CA LEU A 625 -32.88 -15.60 -4.88
C LEU A 625 -32.49 -16.50 -3.71
N TYR A 626 -33.46 -17.18 -3.08
CA TYR A 626 -33.19 -18.10 -1.97
C TYR A 626 -32.39 -19.33 -2.42
N GLY A 627 -32.68 -19.89 -3.59
CA GLY A 627 -31.90 -21.00 -4.15
C GLY A 627 -30.44 -20.64 -4.40
N GLY A 628 -30.18 -19.45 -4.96
CA GLY A 628 -28.82 -18.95 -5.20
C GLY A 628 -28.06 -18.66 -3.90
N LEU A 629 -28.70 -18.00 -2.92
CA LEU A 629 -28.08 -17.72 -1.61
C LEU A 629 -27.75 -19.01 -0.85
N LEU A 630 -28.61 -20.03 -0.91
CA LEU A 630 -28.35 -21.35 -0.33
C LEU A 630 -27.14 -22.04 -0.97
N ALA A 631 -27.01 -21.97 -2.30
CA ALA A 631 -25.88 -22.54 -3.01
C ALA A 631 -24.56 -21.82 -2.63
N LEU A 632 -24.60 -20.49 -2.46
CA LEU A 632 -23.45 -19.72 -1.99
C LEU A 632 -23.09 -20.06 -0.54
N LEU A 633 -24.09 -20.17 0.33
CA LEU A 633 -23.90 -20.50 1.75
C LEU A 633 -23.19 -21.85 1.92
N ALA A 634 -23.46 -22.81 1.04
CA ALA A 634 -22.82 -24.13 1.04
C ALA A 634 -21.34 -24.12 0.58
N CYS A 635 -20.88 -23.07 -0.09
CA CYS A 635 -19.55 -22.99 -0.70
C CYS A 635 -18.68 -21.82 -0.19
N SER A 636 -19.17 -21.02 0.75
CA SER A 636 -18.51 -19.79 1.20
C SER A 636 -17.54 -20.06 2.36
N GLY A 637 -16.34 -19.45 2.30
CA GLY A 637 -15.46 -19.29 3.47
C GLY A 637 -15.99 -18.23 4.45
N GLU A 638 -15.29 -17.99 5.55
CA GLU A 638 -15.73 -17.14 6.67
C GLU A 638 -16.08 -15.69 6.25
N GLU A 639 -15.29 -15.08 5.36
CA GLU A 639 -15.50 -13.69 4.89
C GLU A 639 -16.69 -13.58 3.94
N ALA A 640 -16.82 -14.50 2.97
CA ALA A 640 -17.95 -14.54 2.04
C ALA A 640 -19.28 -14.92 2.73
N LEU A 641 -19.21 -15.64 3.85
CA LEU A 641 -20.35 -16.03 4.66
C LEU A 641 -21.05 -14.81 5.28
N ASN A 642 -20.29 -13.86 5.82
CA ASN A 642 -20.85 -12.62 6.39
C ASN A 642 -21.67 -11.86 5.34
N LEU A 643 -21.12 -11.69 4.13
CA LEU A 643 -21.82 -11.02 3.02
C LEU A 643 -23.13 -11.73 2.62
N VAL A 644 -23.13 -13.07 2.56
CA VAL A 644 -24.32 -13.86 2.25
C VAL A 644 -25.39 -13.67 3.33
N LEU A 645 -25.00 -13.71 4.61
CA LEU A 645 -25.92 -13.50 5.73
C LEU A 645 -26.48 -12.07 5.74
N GLU A 646 -25.64 -11.06 5.51
CA GLU A 646 -26.05 -9.66 5.37
C GLU A 646 -27.03 -9.44 4.23
N SER A 647 -26.94 -10.25 3.16
CA SER A 647 -27.88 -10.22 2.04
C SER A 647 -29.19 -10.94 2.36
N MET A 648 -29.14 -12.05 3.11
CA MET A 648 -30.33 -12.82 3.49
C MET A 648 -31.26 -12.07 4.45
N VAL A 649 -30.71 -11.33 5.43
CA VAL A 649 -31.53 -10.67 6.46
C VAL A 649 -32.52 -9.64 5.87
N PRO A 650 -32.11 -8.70 4.99
CA PRO A 650 -33.01 -7.78 4.30
C PRO A 650 -34.10 -8.49 3.48
N LEU A 651 -33.74 -9.58 2.79
CA LEU A 651 -34.68 -10.35 1.97
C LEU A 651 -35.76 -11.02 2.80
N ILE A 652 -35.39 -11.64 3.92
CA ILE A 652 -36.33 -12.28 4.86
C ILE A 652 -37.31 -11.25 5.43
N LYS A 653 -36.82 -10.04 5.75
CA LYS A 653 -37.66 -8.95 6.26
C LYS A 653 -38.61 -8.40 5.19
N ALA A 654 -38.17 -8.37 3.92
CA ALA A 654 -38.95 -7.81 2.82
C ALA A 654 -40.08 -8.72 2.33
N ASP A 655 -39.89 -10.04 2.35
CA ASP A 655 -40.92 -11.03 2.02
C ASP A 655 -40.96 -12.19 3.04
N PRO A 656 -41.68 -12.02 4.16
CA PRO A 656 -41.85 -13.06 5.17
C PRO A 656 -42.53 -14.32 4.65
N THR A 657 -43.36 -14.21 3.60
CA THR A 657 -44.12 -15.34 3.06
C THR A 657 -43.23 -16.24 2.23
N ALA A 658 -42.38 -15.66 1.37
CA ALA A 658 -41.34 -16.44 0.69
C ALA A 658 -40.28 -16.98 1.65
N ALA A 659 -39.90 -16.20 2.67
CA ALA A 659 -38.97 -16.67 3.70
C ALA A 659 -39.51 -17.92 4.42
N ALA A 660 -40.80 -17.95 4.77
CA ALA A 660 -41.43 -19.13 5.37
C ALA A 660 -41.39 -20.37 4.46
N ARG A 661 -41.51 -20.19 3.14
CA ARG A 661 -41.36 -21.29 2.16
C ARG A 661 -39.92 -21.79 2.06
N ALA A 662 -38.94 -20.90 2.14
CA ALA A 662 -37.52 -21.24 2.09
C ALA A 662 -36.96 -21.79 3.42
N LEU A 663 -37.63 -21.51 4.54
CA LEU A 663 -37.17 -21.82 5.91
C LEU A 663 -36.67 -23.27 6.11
N PRO A 664 -37.34 -24.33 5.61
CA PRO A 664 -36.85 -25.70 5.77
C PRO A 664 -35.49 -25.96 5.12
N ALA A 665 -35.18 -25.25 4.03
CA ALA A 665 -33.89 -25.33 3.36
C ALA A 665 -32.84 -24.43 4.03
N LEU A 666 -33.25 -23.30 4.63
CA LEU A 666 -32.36 -22.35 5.31
C LEU A 666 -31.93 -22.83 6.71
N SER A 667 -32.77 -23.57 7.43
CA SER A 667 -32.55 -23.88 8.85
C SER A 667 -31.26 -24.67 9.11
N THR A 668 -31.00 -25.71 8.31
CA THR A 668 -29.86 -26.60 8.53
C THR A 668 -28.52 -25.92 8.23
N PRO A 669 -28.33 -25.25 7.08
CA PRO A 669 -27.10 -24.51 6.81
C PRO A 669 -26.83 -23.39 7.83
N LEU A 670 -27.86 -22.64 8.23
CA LEU A 670 -27.69 -21.55 9.21
C LEU A 670 -27.32 -22.07 10.61
N LEU A 671 -27.81 -23.25 11.01
CA LEU A 671 -27.40 -23.88 12.26
C LEU A 671 -25.96 -24.40 12.19
N GLN A 672 -25.53 -24.94 11.06
CA GLN A 672 -24.15 -25.37 10.84
C GLN A 672 -23.16 -24.20 10.89
N VAL A 673 -23.55 -23.04 10.37
CA VAL A 673 -22.78 -21.80 10.51
C VAL A 673 -22.61 -21.38 11.97
N ARG A 674 -23.69 -21.45 12.77
CA ARG A 674 -23.67 -21.00 14.17
C ARG A 674 -22.97 -21.96 15.13
N TYR A 675 -23.05 -23.26 14.88
CA TYR A 675 -22.60 -24.30 15.83
C TYR A 675 -21.45 -25.17 15.30
N GLY A 676 -20.94 -24.90 14.09
CA GLY A 676 -19.99 -25.74 13.38
C GLY A 676 -20.67 -26.95 12.71
N PRO A 677 -19.96 -27.71 11.86
CA PRO A 677 -20.47 -28.97 11.36
C PRO A 677 -20.79 -29.87 12.56
N ALA A 678 -22.03 -30.34 12.67
CA ALA A 678 -22.42 -31.29 13.71
C ALA A 678 -21.49 -32.52 13.65
N MET A 679 -20.98 -32.94 14.81
CA MET A 679 -20.31 -34.23 15.00
C MET A 679 -21.13 -35.40 14.47
#